data_AF-A0A7V4EAP0-F1
#
_entry.id   AF-A0A7V4EAP0-F1
#
_cell.length_a   1.000
_cell.length_b   1.000
_cell.length_c   1.000
_cell.angle_alpha   90.00
_cell.angle_beta   90.00
_cell.angle_gamma   90.00
#
_symmetry.space_group_name_H-M   'P 1'
#
loop_
_entity.id
_entity.type
_entity.pdbx_description
1 polymer ?
#
loop_
_entity_poly.entity_id
_entity_poly.type
_entity_poly.pdbx_seq_one_letter_code
_entity_poly.pdbx_strand_id
1 'polypeptide(L)'
;MNVRLIEKISENLYLVEGEIKGDIHFYEIAPYLEEKKPKFNFYSLPDLRYNPIIDSFVQRVNVDSIYNFLYRMQNFRTRFSYADSCRKAEEWAYNKFSSWGYDTEFFPYSFQGNVWRNVVATKWGIDSNDIFCVIAHLDCTSENPYLLAPGADDNGSGSAVVLECARVLKDLNTHHTFRFILFTGEEQGLIGSSYYAEYADTIDMPLRAVLNYDMVGYTDDSNLDVSIMTNQYFPWLVDYQKAMADTYTNLIVYPSYSTSPGSDHWPFLARGFPTSWTIEYAGSHWYPYYHTTNDTVGNLNPDLMREVTKMTVASMAGFGIYPVPPRGIEVLDPGTGDSLVIRWLPNPEPDIIGYIIYMGISSGNYTDTFILGNVTEIGIGNLQEGTTYYFRLRAFNNYGIGFASKEFQGTPLSIPRKPFIRVEPDSFSIFVKFKNNELDISGYNLYKAIYPDTNFERILELTNDTIYYDFNVISGAKYWYYVEAIDIDSNVSVPSETLSAVPVTLDMGILIVDETRNGNGNPGFPNDEQVDAFYDSLISDIPHSKIDYDSLGGFNLSDFAPYEILIIHADDYLQQKANTYINDLYKYIQFGGKVIFSGWELIKGIVGNNYPYYFGQNHPINQIFGIKECYKSPNNDFIKGIGLFDYPDLYVNAQKLPSFANGRLYRVESYNLSNSLPIYLFDSYSNDPQFEGKPCASKKDNVIILGFPLYFIKTQNAKEFIHKALIDFGYIEAIEKEISRNK
;
A
#
# COMPACT_ATOMS: atom_id res chain seq x y z
N MET A 1 -38.03 -12.39 28.29
CA MET A 1 -38.24 -13.62 27.50
C MET A 1 -36.99 -14.48 27.64
N ASN A 2 -37.10 -15.70 28.20
CA ASN A 2 -35.99 -16.67 28.20
C ASN A 2 -36.20 -17.61 27.01
N VAL A 3 -35.37 -17.50 25.98
CA VAL A 3 -35.41 -18.37 24.81
C VAL A 3 -34.26 -19.39 24.91
N ARG A 4 -34.55 -20.67 24.70
CA ARG A 4 -33.59 -21.76 24.71
C ARG A 4 -33.56 -22.46 23.35
N LEU A 5 -32.36 -22.69 22.82
CA LEU A 5 -32.15 -23.48 21.62
C LEU A 5 -32.45 -24.96 21.89
N ILE A 6 -33.32 -25.55 21.08
CA ILE A 6 -33.68 -26.98 21.14
C ILE A 6 -32.81 -27.78 20.17
N GLU A 7 -32.78 -27.39 18.89
CA GLU A 7 -32.14 -28.20 17.84
C GLU A 7 -31.76 -27.37 16.60
N LYS A 8 -30.67 -27.74 15.90
CA LYS A 8 -30.27 -27.11 14.63
C LYS A 8 -30.83 -27.92 13.44
N ILE A 9 -31.69 -27.30 12.64
CA ILE A 9 -32.40 -27.95 11.52
C ILE A 9 -31.60 -27.81 10.22
N SER A 10 -30.92 -26.69 10.01
CA SER A 10 -30.03 -26.44 8.86
C SER A 10 -28.92 -25.46 9.25
N GLU A 11 -28.02 -25.11 8.31
CA GLU A 11 -26.98 -24.09 8.57
C GLU A 11 -27.53 -22.80 9.18
N ASN A 12 -28.76 -22.39 8.80
CA ASN A 12 -29.38 -21.12 9.18
C ASN A 12 -30.74 -21.26 9.89
N LEU A 13 -31.22 -22.48 10.19
CA LEU A 13 -32.50 -22.69 10.91
C LEU A 13 -32.28 -23.45 12.22
N TYR A 14 -32.91 -22.93 13.26
CA TYR A 14 -32.89 -23.52 14.60
C TYR A 14 -34.31 -23.63 15.14
N LEU A 15 -34.59 -24.71 15.84
CA LEU A 15 -35.79 -24.90 16.64
C LEU A 15 -35.54 -24.21 17.99
N VAL A 16 -36.40 -23.26 18.35
CA VAL A 16 -36.27 -22.48 19.59
C VAL A 16 -37.51 -22.65 20.47
N GLU A 17 -37.27 -22.75 21.78
CA GLU A 17 -38.29 -22.77 22.83
C GLU A 17 -38.29 -21.41 23.54
N GLY A 18 -39.45 -20.80 23.75
CA GLY A 18 -39.57 -19.54 24.49
C GLY A 18 -40.80 -19.51 25.39
N GLU A 19 -40.68 -18.80 26.50
CA GLU A 19 -41.79 -18.58 27.45
C GLU A 19 -42.43 -17.20 27.20
N ILE A 20 -43.71 -17.20 26.83
CA ILE A 20 -44.58 -16.00 26.86
C ILE A 20 -45.80 -16.36 27.70
N LYS A 21 -46.01 -15.66 28.83
CA LYS A 21 -47.15 -15.85 29.75
C LYS A 21 -47.42 -17.31 30.18
N GLY A 22 -46.37 -18.11 30.40
CA GLY A 22 -46.50 -19.43 31.06
C GLY A 22 -47.00 -20.58 30.18
N ASP A 23 -47.11 -20.38 28.86
CA ASP A 23 -47.30 -21.46 27.89
C ASP A 23 -46.04 -21.60 27.00
N ILE A 24 -45.61 -22.85 26.77
CA ILE A 24 -44.49 -23.17 25.90
C ILE A 24 -45.01 -23.26 24.46
N HIS A 25 -44.52 -22.39 23.56
CA HIS A 25 -44.76 -22.47 22.13
C HIS A 25 -43.52 -22.96 21.37
N PHE A 26 -43.73 -23.88 20.42
CA PHE A 26 -42.72 -24.28 19.45
C PHE A 26 -42.78 -23.33 18.26
N TYR A 27 -41.72 -22.56 18.04
CA TYR A 27 -41.61 -21.74 16.83
C TYR A 27 -40.88 -22.57 15.76
N GLU A 28 -41.62 -23.00 14.74
CA GLU A 28 -40.99 -23.40 13.49
C GLU A 28 -40.56 -22.13 12.76
N ILE A 29 -39.24 -21.88 12.75
CA ILE A 29 -38.53 -20.97 11.84
C ILE A 29 -38.45 -19.51 12.33
N ALA A 30 -37.42 -19.22 13.12
CA ALA A 30 -36.69 -17.95 13.03
C ALA A 30 -35.20 -18.29 12.81
N PRO A 31 -34.51 -17.67 11.84
CA PRO A 31 -33.07 -17.87 11.74
C PRO A 31 -32.42 -17.37 13.03
N TYR A 32 -31.74 -18.26 13.76
CA TYR A 32 -30.85 -17.82 14.82
C TYR A 32 -29.69 -17.09 14.15
N LEU A 33 -29.71 -15.78 14.25
CA LEU A 33 -28.65 -14.92 13.75
C LEU A 33 -27.75 -14.61 14.94
N GLU A 34 -26.56 -15.20 14.95
CA GLU A 34 -25.53 -14.80 15.91
C GLU A 34 -25.12 -13.35 15.63
N GLU A 35 -24.98 -12.57 16.69
CA GLU A 35 -24.58 -11.18 16.59
C GLU A 35 -23.18 -11.05 15.98
N LYS A 36 -23.08 -10.44 14.80
CA LYS A 36 -21.80 -10.11 14.18
C LYS A 36 -21.16 -8.89 14.84
N LYS A 37 -19.84 -8.78 14.68
CA LYS A 37 -19.12 -7.54 14.98
C LYS A 37 -19.75 -6.37 14.20
N PRO A 38 -19.76 -5.16 14.78
CA PRO A 38 -20.24 -3.96 14.11
C PRO A 38 -19.61 -3.73 12.74
N LYS A 39 -20.44 -3.54 11.72
CA LYS A 39 -20.03 -3.04 10.39
C LYS A 39 -19.58 -1.59 10.47
N PHE A 40 -20.30 -0.81 11.29
CA PHE A 40 -19.97 0.57 11.56
C PHE A 40 -19.96 0.76 13.06
N ASN A 41 -18.82 1.14 13.58
CA ASN A 41 -18.77 1.77 14.89
C ASN A 41 -18.69 3.28 14.65
N PHE A 42 -18.90 4.05 15.71
CA PHE A 42 -18.52 5.46 15.80
C PHE A 42 -19.54 6.46 15.30
N TYR A 43 -20.30 6.96 16.28
CA TYR A 43 -20.46 8.39 16.45
C TYR A 43 -20.33 8.66 17.96
N SER A 44 -19.48 9.60 18.40
CA SER A 44 -19.86 10.31 19.64
C SER A 44 -20.93 11.32 19.27
N LEU A 45 -21.79 11.64 20.23
CA LEU A 45 -22.87 12.60 20.02
C LEU A 45 -22.35 13.87 19.32
N PRO A 46 -23.11 14.42 18.35
CA PRO A 46 -22.80 15.73 17.83
C PRO A 46 -22.97 16.76 18.96
N ASP A 47 -22.61 18.04 18.73
CA ASP A 47 -22.83 19.06 19.75
C ASP A 47 -24.32 19.39 19.76
N LEU A 48 -25.05 18.63 20.57
CA LEU A 48 -26.51 18.67 20.66
C LEU A 48 -26.95 19.91 21.43
N ARG A 49 -26.91 21.05 20.74
CA ARG A 49 -27.57 22.28 21.18
C ARG A 49 -28.90 22.41 20.47
N TYR A 50 -29.82 23.16 21.07
CA TYR A 50 -31.05 23.56 20.42
C TYR A 50 -30.73 24.20 19.06
N ASN A 51 -31.31 23.64 18.00
CA ASN A 51 -31.11 24.06 16.62
C ASN A 51 -32.47 24.48 16.04
N PRO A 52 -32.64 25.75 15.63
CA PRO A 52 -33.93 26.26 15.16
C PRO A 52 -34.40 25.61 13.86
N ILE A 53 -33.50 25.04 13.06
CA ILE A 53 -33.88 24.32 11.83
C ILE A 53 -34.51 22.99 12.21
N ILE A 54 -33.90 22.22 13.10
CA ILE A 54 -34.47 20.97 13.60
C ILE A 54 -35.85 21.25 14.22
N ASP A 55 -35.94 22.25 15.10
CA ASP A 55 -37.21 22.63 15.73
C ASP A 55 -38.29 23.00 14.69
N SER A 56 -37.92 23.71 13.62
CA SER A 56 -38.86 24.07 12.54
C SER A 56 -39.50 22.86 11.83
N PHE A 57 -38.86 21.69 11.85
CA PHE A 57 -39.44 20.43 11.38
C PHE A 57 -40.20 19.71 12.48
N VAL A 58 -39.66 19.68 13.70
CA VAL A 58 -40.33 19.11 14.89
C VAL A 58 -41.72 19.73 15.09
N GLN A 59 -41.85 21.04 14.96
CA GLN A 59 -43.14 21.76 15.09
C GLN A 59 -44.16 21.43 13.99
N ARG A 60 -43.76 20.74 12.91
CA ARG A 60 -44.68 20.30 11.83
C ARG A 60 -45.34 18.96 12.11
N VAL A 61 -44.88 18.23 13.13
CA VAL A 61 -45.50 16.98 13.57
C VAL A 61 -46.94 17.26 13.98
N ASN A 62 -47.88 16.54 13.38
CA ASN A 62 -49.30 16.78 13.52
C ASN A 62 -50.01 15.49 13.96
N VAL A 63 -50.56 15.49 15.18
CA VAL A 63 -51.22 14.32 15.77
C VAL A 63 -52.46 13.87 14.98
N ASP A 64 -53.19 14.80 14.36
CA ASP A 64 -54.35 14.45 13.52
C ASP A 64 -53.90 13.66 12.28
N SER A 65 -52.74 13.97 11.71
CA SER A 65 -52.16 13.25 10.58
C SER A 65 -51.78 11.83 10.99
N ILE A 66 -51.12 11.68 12.14
CA ILE A 66 -50.78 10.38 12.75
C ILE A 66 -52.06 9.53 12.94
N TYR A 67 -53.10 10.08 13.57
CA TYR A 67 -54.35 9.36 13.80
C TYR A 67 -55.12 9.07 12.52
N ASN A 68 -55.05 9.94 11.51
CA ASN A 68 -55.62 9.65 10.19
C ASN A 68 -54.94 8.45 9.52
N PHE A 69 -53.62 8.28 9.68
CA PHE A 69 -52.92 7.08 9.22
C PHE A 69 -53.36 5.85 10.00
N LEU A 70 -53.42 5.93 11.33
CA LEU A 70 -53.88 4.85 12.21
C LEU A 70 -55.30 4.38 11.85
N TYR A 71 -56.27 5.29 11.77
CA TYR A 71 -57.63 4.94 11.37
C TYR A 71 -57.67 4.34 9.96
N ARG A 72 -56.87 4.87 9.02
CA ARG A 72 -56.82 4.31 7.67
C ARG A 72 -56.28 2.88 7.66
N MET A 73 -55.27 2.59 8.46
CA MET A 73 -54.66 1.26 8.61
C MET A 73 -55.61 0.28 9.32
N GLN A 74 -56.28 0.72 10.38
CA GLN A 74 -57.33 -0.06 11.06
C GLN A 74 -58.50 -0.40 10.12
N ASN A 75 -58.88 0.52 9.23
CA ASN A 75 -60.02 0.35 8.32
C ASN A 75 -59.77 -0.69 7.21
N PHE A 76 -58.56 -1.24 7.06
CA PHE A 76 -58.34 -2.45 6.26
C PHE A 76 -58.94 -3.70 6.90
N ARG A 77 -59.42 -3.61 8.15
CA ARG A 77 -59.89 -4.69 9.03
C ARG A 77 -58.80 -5.65 9.49
N THR A 78 -57.85 -5.99 8.64
CA THR A 78 -56.64 -6.74 8.94
C THR A 78 -55.55 -6.35 7.95
N ARG A 79 -54.30 -6.34 8.41
CA ARG A 79 -53.10 -6.21 7.57
C ARG A 79 -52.23 -7.48 7.67
N PHE A 80 -52.81 -8.59 8.12
CA PHE A 80 -52.13 -9.89 8.14
C PHE A 80 -51.52 -10.24 6.79
N SER A 81 -50.25 -10.64 6.74
CA SER A 81 -49.46 -10.74 5.50
C SER A 81 -50.02 -11.68 4.44
N TYR A 82 -50.82 -12.67 4.84
CA TYR A 82 -51.51 -13.58 3.90
C TYR A 82 -52.81 -13.01 3.33
N ALA A 83 -53.32 -11.88 3.84
CA ALA A 83 -54.60 -11.31 3.42
C ALA A 83 -54.44 -10.28 2.28
N ASP A 84 -55.40 -10.26 1.35
CA ASP A 84 -55.46 -9.26 0.27
C ASP A 84 -55.51 -7.82 0.79
N SER A 85 -56.05 -7.62 2.00
CA SER A 85 -56.09 -6.31 2.65
C SER A 85 -54.70 -5.80 3.04
N CYS A 86 -53.74 -6.68 3.33
CA CYS A 86 -52.33 -6.29 3.50
C CYS A 86 -51.78 -5.72 2.19
N ARG A 87 -52.10 -6.33 1.04
CA ARG A 87 -51.72 -5.80 -0.28
C ARG A 87 -52.27 -4.42 -0.55
N LYS A 88 -53.50 -4.17 -0.11
CA LYS A 88 -54.13 -2.84 -0.19
C LYS A 88 -53.50 -1.83 0.78
N ALA A 89 -52.98 -2.27 1.92
CA ALA A 89 -52.21 -1.43 2.82
C ALA A 89 -50.85 -1.05 2.22
N GLU A 90 -50.12 -2.01 1.64
CA GLU A 90 -48.85 -1.79 0.94
C GLU A 90 -49.04 -0.77 -0.21
N GLU A 91 -50.05 -0.98 -1.07
CA GLU A 91 -50.38 -0.07 -2.18
C GLU A 91 -50.73 1.34 -1.68
N TRP A 92 -51.46 1.43 -0.57
CA TRP A 92 -51.82 2.71 0.02
C TRP A 92 -50.60 3.46 0.55
N ALA A 93 -49.72 2.78 1.29
CA ALA A 93 -48.49 3.37 1.80
C ALA A 93 -47.55 3.79 0.65
N TYR A 94 -47.38 2.94 -0.36
CA TYR A 94 -46.63 3.25 -1.57
C TYR A 94 -47.10 4.56 -2.22
N ASN A 95 -48.41 4.68 -2.42
CA ASN A 95 -49.00 5.87 -3.02
C ASN A 95 -48.85 7.11 -2.14
N LYS A 96 -48.88 6.96 -0.80
CA LYS A 96 -48.64 8.06 0.13
C LYS A 96 -47.22 8.60 0.02
N PHE A 97 -46.21 7.74 0.11
CA PHE A 97 -44.82 8.14 -0.07
C PHE A 97 -44.59 8.77 -1.45
N SER A 98 -45.08 8.14 -2.52
CA SER A 98 -44.97 8.67 -3.88
C SER A 98 -45.61 10.06 -4.02
N SER A 99 -46.76 10.30 -3.37
CA SER A 99 -47.45 11.60 -3.39
C SER A 99 -46.67 12.73 -2.69
N TRP A 100 -45.71 12.38 -1.83
CA TRP A 100 -44.80 13.33 -1.18
C TRP A 100 -43.48 13.49 -1.93
N GLY A 101 -43.32 12.82 -3.08
CA GLY A 101 -42.15 12.95 -3.97
C GLY A 101 -40.99 12.01 -3.63
N TYR A 102 -41.22 10.98 -2.82
CA TYR A 102 -40.22 9.95 -2.54
C TYR A 102 -40.05 8.99 -3.72
N ASP A 103 -38.81 8.56 -3.96
CA ASP A 103 -38.53 7.43 -4.84
C ASP A 103 -38.97 6.15 -4.12
N THR A 104 -40.12 5.61 -4.54
CA THR A 104 -40.84 4.58 -3.80
C THR A 104 -40.86 3.29 -4.60
N GLU A 105 -40.48 2.19 -3.94
CA GLU A 105 -40.43 0.86 -4.53
C GLU A 105 -41.11 -0.18 -3.63
N PHE A 106 -41.53 -1.28 -4.25
CA PHE A 106 -41.85 -2.51 -3.54
C PHE A 106 -40.59 -3.37 -3.54
N PHE A 107 -40.10 -3.76 -2.36
CA PHE A 107 -39.01 -4.72 -2.25
C PHE A 107 -39.59 -6.13 -2.14
N PRO A 108 -39.52 -6.96 -3.21
CA PRO A 108 -40.16 -8.27 -3.22
C PRO A 108 -39.30 -9.33 -2.51
N TYR A 109 -39.94 -10.30 -1.89
CA TYR A 109 -39.29 -11.48 -1.34
C TYR A 109 -40.23 -12.70 -1.37
N SER A 110 -39.64 -13.90 -1.37
CA SER A 110 -40.40 -15.15 -1.49
C SER A 110 -40.43 -15.90 -0.16
N PHE A 111 -41.62 -16.25 0.31
CA PHE A 111 -41.78 -17.04 1.54
C PHE A 111 -42.87 -18.09 1.35
N GLN A 112 -42.54 -19.38 1.60
CA GLN A 112 -43.45 -20.52 1.48
C GLN A 112 -44.24 -20.56 0.15
N GLY A 113 -43.59 -20.22 -0.97
CA GLY A 113 -44.21 -20.20 -2.30
C GLY A 113 -45.06 -18.95 -2.61
N ASN A 114 -45.18 -18.01 -1.68
CA ASN A 114 -45.80 -16.71 -1.90
C ASN A 114 -44.75 -15.64 -2.18
N VAL A 115 -45.08 -14.65 -3.01
CA VAL A 115 -44.23 -13.46 -3.25
C VAL A 115 -44.79 -12.31 -2.42
N TRP A 116 -44.15 -11.96 -1.31
CA TRP A 116 -44.49 -10.82 -0.44
C TRP A 116 -43.65 -9.59 -0.78
N ARG A 117 -43.96 -8.43 -0.21
CA ARG A 117 -43.22 -7.20 -0.51
C ARG A 117 -43.25 -6.17 0.62
N ASN A 118 -42.08 -5.62 0.94
CA ASN A 118 -41.98 -4.44 1.80
C ASN A 118 -42.22 -3.17 0.99
N VAL A 119 -42.62 -2.08 1.65
CA VAL A 119 -42.71 -0.75 1.03
C VAL A 119 -41.51 0.07 1.44
N VAL A 120 -40.70 0.52 0.48
CA VAL A 120 -39.48 1.30 0.71
C VAL A 120 -39.63 2.65 0.02
N ALA A 121 -39.50 3.73 0.79
CA ALA A 121 -39.49 5.09 0.27
C ALA A 121 -38.14 5.74 0.53
N THR A 122 -37.47 6.16 -0.55
CA THR A 122 -36.13 6.74 -0.52
C THR A 122 -36.20 8.23 -0.81
N LYS A 123 -35.60 9.02 0.09
CA LYS A 123 -35.21 10.40 -0.18
C LYS A 123 -33.71 10.44 -0.34
N TRP A 124 -33.28 10.66 -1.57
CA TRP A 124 -31.88 10.72 -1.93
C TRP A 124 -31.18 11.91 -1.26
N GLY A 125 -30.02 11.64 -0.68
CA GLY A 125 -29.08 12.66 -0.23
C GLY A 125 -28.47 13.41 -1.41
N ILE A 126 -27.94 14.60 -1.16
CA ILE A 126 -27.38 15.46 -2.22
C ILE A 126 -26.01 14.95 -2.69
N ASP A 127 -25.18 14.42 -1.80
CA ASP A 127 -23.75 14.18 -2.05
C ASP A 127 -23.11 13.05 -1.20
N SER A 128 -23.83 12.47 -0.24
CA SER A 128 -23.34 11.33 0.55
C SER A 128 -24.07 10.02 0.21
N ASN A 129 -23.29 8.94 0.18
CA ASN A 129 -23.80 7.57 0.03
C ASN A 129 -24.38 6.98 1.32
N ASP A 130 -24.15 7.58 2.49
CA ASP A 130 -24.65 7.08 3.77
C ASP A 130 -26.18 7.06 3.84
N ILE A 131 -26.73 6.01 4.45
CA ILE A 131 -28.17 5.78 4.56
C ILE A 131 -28.60 5.72 6.02
N PHE A 132 -29.67 6.45 6.36
CA PHE A 132 -30.34 6.42 7.66
C PHE A 132 -31.80 5.98 7.47
N CYS A 133 -32.25 5.02 8.28
CA CYS A 133 -33.57 4.41 8.12
C CYS A 133 -34.48 4.69 9.31
N VAL A 134 -35.77 4.92 9.03
CA VAL A 134 -36.88 4.79 9.99
C VAL A 134 -37.74 3.64 9.53
N ILE A 135 -37.96 2.65 10.39
CA ILE A 135 -38.62 1.40 10.05
C ILE A 135 -39.71 1.03 11.07
N ALA A 136 -40.71 0.29 10.59
CA ALA A 136 -41.74 -0.39 11.38
C ALA A 136 -42.35 -1.50 10.51
N HIS A 137 -43.11 -2.43 11.10
CA HIS A 137 -43.92 -3.34 10.29
C HIS A 137 -45.33 -2.80 10.05
N LEU A 138 -45.84 -3.14 8.87
CA LEU A 138 -47.16 -2.79 8.37
C LEU A 138 -48.19 -3.87 8.69
N ASP A 139 -47.77 -5.13 8.74
CA ASP A 139 -48.66 -6.23 9.06
C ASP A 139 -49.09 -6.22 10.54
N CYS A 140 -50.03 -7.08 10.86
CA CYS A 140 -50.57 -7.22 12.21
C CYS A 140 -51.19 -8.62 12.35
N THR A 141 -51.36 -9.07 13.59
CA THR A 141 -52.04 -10.33 13.91
C THR A 141 -53.18 -10.16 14.92
N SER A 142 -53.89 -11.25 15.19
CA SER A 142 -54.88 -11.37 16.27
C SER A 142 -55.13 -12.85 16.59
N GLU A 143 -56.10 -13.15 17.44
CA GLU A 143 -56.57 -14.53 17.67
C GLU A 143 -57.15 -15.18 16.39
N ASN A 144 -57.65 -14.37 15.45
CA ASN A 144 -58.09 -14.83 14.12
C ASN A 144 -57.78 -13.76 13.05
N PRO A 145 -56.52 -13.71 12.57
CA PRO A 145 -56.00 -12.59 11.78
C PRO A 145 -56.60 -12.48 10.37
N TYR A 146 -57.24 -13.53 9.86
CA TYR A 146 -57.99 -13.48 8.61
C TYR A 146 -59.31 -12.72 8.70
N LEU A 147 -59.90 -12.63 9.90
CA LEU A 147 -61.23 -12.03 10.10
C LEU A 147 -61.14 -10.56 10.52
N LEU A 148 -60.37 -10.29 11.58
CA LEU A 148 -60.28 -8.97 12.19
C LEU A 148 -58.98 -8.88 12.99
N ALA A 149 -58.08 -8.01 12.58
CA ALA A 149 -56.87 -7.64 13.31
C ALA A 149 -56.69 -6.13 13.13
N PRO A 150 -57.23 -5.29 14.03
CA PRO A 150 -57.14 -3.85 13.87
C PRO A 150 -55.67 -3.37 13.91
N GLY A 151 -54.85 -3.97 14.78
CA GLY A 151 -53.41 -3.78 14.84
C GLY A 151 -53.02 -2.31 15.04
N ALA A 152 -53.70 -1.61 15.94
CA ALA A 152 -53.54 -0.17 16.09
C ALA A 152 -52.22 0.18 16.75
N ASP A 153 -51.93 -0.42 17.90
CA ASP A 153 -50.62 -0.25 18.53
C ASP A 153 -49.58 -1.12 17.84
N ASP A 154 -49.95 -2.37 17.51
CA ASP A 154 -49.08 -3.40 16.96
C ASP A 154 -49.43 -3.74 15.49
N ASN A 155 -48.73 -3.19 14.50
CA ASN A 155 -47.81 -2.05 14.63
C ASN A 155 -48.25 -0.85 13.79
N GLY A 156 -49.54 -0.53 13.91
CA GLY A 156 -50.09 0.70 13.36
C GLY A 156 -49.40 1.95 13.92
N SER A 157 -48.98 1.93 15.19
CA SER A 157 -48.31 3.04 15.86
C SER A 157 -46.96 3.36 15.21
N GLY A 158 -46.05 2.40 15.12
CA GLY A 158 -44.75 2.56 14.47
C GLY A 158 -44.89 2.90 12.98
N SER A 159 -45.81 2.23 12.27
CA SER A 159 -46.12 2.56 10.88
C SER A 159 -46.56 4.02 10.69
N ALA A 160 -47.34 4.57 11.63
CA ALA A 160 -47.77 5.96 11.60
C ALA A 160 -46.60 6.93 11.89
N VAL A 161 -45.67 6.57 12.78
CA VAL A 161 -44.42 7.33 13.01
C VAL A 161 -43.60 7.41 11.72
N VAL A 162 -43.39 6.30 11.02
CA VAL A 162 -42.65 6.26 9.74
C VAL A 162 -43.30 7.18 8.71
N LEU A 163 -44.63 7.09 8.54
CA LEU A 163 -45.38 7.91 7.58
C LEU A 163 -45.34 9.40 7.91
N GLU A 164 -45.48 9.77 9.19
CA GLU A 164 -45.46 11.17 9.61
C GLU A 164 -44.06 11.76 9.51
N CYS A 165 -43.01 11.00 9.83
CA CYS A 165 -41.63 11.42 9.61
C CYS A 165 -41.37 11.72 8.13
N ALA A 166 -41.82 10.85 7.22
CA ALA A 166 -41.71 11.11 5.78
C ALA A 166 -42.51 12.35 5.35
N ARG A 167 -43.74 12.53 5.85
CA ARG A 167 -44.54 13.73 5.53
C ARG A 167 -43.84 15.02 5.95
N VAL A 168 -43.24 15.03 7.14
CA VAL A 168 -42.59 16.20 7.74
C VAL A 168 -41.24 16.51 7.09
N LEU A 169 -40.42 15.49 6.83
CA LEU A 169 -39.03 15.63 6.38
C LEU A 169 -38.85 15.75 4.86
N LYS A 170 -39.93 15.64 4.06
CA LYS A 170 -39.85 15.71 2.60
C LYS A 170 -39.10 16.94 2.07
N ASP A 171 -39.24 18.08 2.76
CA ASP A 171 -38.66 19.38 2.35
C ASP A 171 -37.30 19.66 3.01
N LEU A 172 -36.76 18.73 3.81
CA LEU A 172 -35.42 18.87 4.38
C LEU A 172 -34.37 18.67 3.27
N ASN A 173 -33.45 19.61 3.12
CA ASN A 173 -32.24 19.40 2.34
C ASN A 173 -31.26 18.61 3.21
N THR A 174 -30.91 17.40 2.79
CA THR A 174 -30.05 16.47 3.54
C THR A 174 -28.92 15.99 2.64
N HIS A 175 -27.71 15.92 3.18
CA HIS A 175 -26.55 15.34 2.49
C HIS A 175 -26.68 13.83 2.35
N HIS A 176 -27.32 13.18 3.32
CA HIS A 176 -27.46 11.72 3.41
C HIS A 176 -28.82 11.24 2.89
N THR A 177 -28.84 9.98 2.48
CA THR A 177 -30.06 9.32 1.99
C THR A 177 -30.90 8.84 3.17
N PHE A 178 -32.19 9.16 3.16
CA PHE A 178 -33.15 8.64 4.14
C PHE A 178 -34.03 7.57 3.50
N ARG A 179 -34.24 6.46 4.22
CA ARG A 179 -35.21 5.44 3.84
C ARG A 179 -36.28 5.30 4.92
N PHE A 180 -37.53 5.33 4.48
CA PHE A 180 -38.70 5.05 5.29
C PHE A 180 -39.25 3.70 4.85
N ILE A 181 -39.24 2.71 5.73
CA ILE A 181 -39.55 1.32 5.35
C ILE A 181 -40.68 0.79 6.22
N LEU A 182 -41.67 0.21 5.54
CA LEU A 182 -42.75 -0.53 6.17
C LEU A 182 -42.62 -2.00 5.77
N PHE A 183 -42.28 -2.84 6.75
CA PHE A 183 -42.06 -4.28 6.55
C PHE A 183 -43.36 -5.07 6.56
N THR A 184 -43.39 -6.21 5.88
CA THR A 184 -44.45 -7.21 6.04
C THR A 184 -43.85 -8.51 6.56
N GLY A 185 -44.65 -9.34 7.21
CA GLY A 185 -44.21 -10.64 7.71
C GLY A 185 -43.38 -10.57 8.99
N GLU A 186 -43.46 -9.49 9.76
CA GLU A 186 -42.86 -9.40 11.10
C GLU A 186 -43.51 -10.45 12.01
N GLU A 187 -44.84 -10.48 11.98
CA GLU A 187 -45.73 -11.34 12.77
C GLU A 187 -45.64 -12.83 12.40
N GLN A 188 -44.84 -13.14 11.38
CA GLN A 188 -44.53 -14.50 10.92
C GLN A 188 -43.06 -14.86 11.18
N GLY A 189 -42.33 -14.06 11.96
CA GLY A 189 -40.94 -14.29 12.33
C GLY A 189 -39.94 -13.38 11.60
N LEU A 190 -40.21 -12.07 11.55
CA LEU A 190 -39.29 -11.04 11.01
C LEU A 190 -38.90 -11.28 9.54
N ILE A 191 -39.81 -11.87 8.74
CA ILE A 191 -39.47 -12.39 7.41
C ILE A 191 -39.07 -11.25 6.47
N GLY A 192 -39.87 -10.18 6.38
CA GLY A 192 -39.62 -9.08 5.46
C GLY A 192 -38.33 -8.32 5.78
N SER A 193 -38.08 -8.01 7.05
CA SER A 193 -36.84 -7.36 7.50
C SER A 193 -35.63 -8.26 7.38
N SER A 194 -35.76 -9.58 7.56
CA SER A 194 -34.68 -10.54 7.35
C SER A 194 -34.16 -10.54 5.91
N TYR A 195 -35.07 -10.58 4.92
CA TYR A 195 -34.68 -10.51 3.50
C TYR A 195 -34.03 -9.18 3.15
N TYR A 196 -34.55 -8.07 3.68
CA TYR A 196 -33.99 -6.75 3.39
C TYR A 196 -32.63 -6.55 4.07
N ALA A 197 -32.45 -7.00 5.32
CA ALA A 197 -31.18 -6.94 6.03
C ALA A 197 -30.11 -7.83 5.38
N GLU A 198 -30.50 -9.00 4.85
CA GLU A 198 -29.61 -9.86 4.05
C GLU A 198 -29.19 -9.19 2.74
N TYR A 199 -30.14 -8.59 2.02
CA TYR A 199 -29.83 -7.82 0.82
C TYR A 199 -28.87 -6.68 1.13
N ALA A 200 -29.12 -5.92 2.21
CA ALA A 200 -28.25 -4.83 2.64
C ALA A 200 -26.84 -5.31 3.02
N ASP A 201 -26.70 -6.45 3.71
CA ASP A 201 -25.39 -7.05 4.02
C ASP A 201 -24.66 -7.50 2.75
N THR A 202 -25.38 -8.12 1.82
CA THR A 202 -24.83 -8.68 0.57
C THR A 202 -24.22 -7.63 -0.34
N ILE A 203 -24.83 -6.44 -0.41
CA ILE A 203 -24.34 -5.34 -1.25
C ILE A 203 -23.44 -4.35 -0.48
N ASP A 204 -23.11 -4.67 0.77
CA ASP A 204 -22.41 -3.79 1.71
C ASP A 204 -23.03 -2.37 1.79
N MET A 205 -24.35 -2.34 1.94
CA MET A 205 -25.11 -1.10 1.99
C MET A 205 -24.61 -0.23 3.15
N PRO A 206 -24.31 1.06 2.93
CA PRO A 206 -23.77 1.97 3.96
C PRO A 206 -24.86 2.45 4.95
N LEU A 207 -25.58 1.51 5.57
CA LEU A 207 -26.61 1.76 6.59
C LEU A 207 -25.97 2.21 7.91
N ARG A 208 -26.06 3.50 8.21
CA ARG A 208 -25.43 4.12 9.39
C ARG A 208 -26.29 4.09 10.65
N ALA A 209 -27.61 4.08 10.49
CA ALA A 209 -28.54 3.87 11.59
C ALA A 209 -29.88 3.32 11.07
N VAL A 210 -30.48 2.39 11.83
CA VAL A 210 -31.83 1.87 11.59
C VAL A 210 -32.66 2.08 12.86
N LEU A 211 -33.59 3.02 12.80
CA LEU A 211 -34.50 3.36 13.89
C LEU A 211 -35.80 2.56 13.75
N ASN A 212 -35.98 1.52 14.56
CA ASN A 212 -37.18 0.69 14.57
C ASN A 212 -38.19 1.17 15.61
N TYR A 213 -39.45 1.26 15.22
CA TYR A 213 -40.56 1.63 16.08
C TYR A 213 -41.60 0.52 16.06
N ASP A 214 -41.89 -0.03 17.24
CA ASP A 214 -42.84 -1.11 17.38
C ASP A 214 -43.53 -1.01 18.73
N MET A 215 -44.86 -0.87 18.69
CA MET A 215 -45.72 -0.55 19.82
C MET A 215 -45.26 0.72 20.56
N VAL A 216 -45.62 1.88 20.05
CA VAL A 216 -45.21 3.20 20.59
C VAL A 216 -46.39 4.11 20.88
N GLY A 217 -47.58 3.53 21.02
CA GLY A 217 -48.85 4.24 21.10
C GLY A 217 -49.57 4.13 22.43
N TYR A 218 -49.19 3.24 23.34
CA TYR A 218 -49.90 3.02 24.60
C TYR A 218 -49.10 3.47 25.84
N THR A 219 -49.85 4.08 26.76
CA THR A 219 -49.46 4.26 28.17
C THR A 219 -50.75 4.25 29.00
N ASP A 220 -50.71 3.67 30.19
CA ASP A 220 -51.83 3.62 31.14
C ASP A 220 -51.67 4.59 32.32
N ASP A 221 -50.60 5.37 32.33
CA ASP A 221 -50.32 6.42 33.31
C ASP A 221 -50.16 7.81 32.67
N SER A 222 -49.69 8.79 33.45
CA SER A 222 -49.48 10.15 32.97
C SER A 222 -48.11 10.39 32.35
N ASN A 223 -47.20 9.41 32.41
CA ASN A 223 -45.87 9.50 31.87
C ASN A 223 -45.91 9.22 30.37
N LEU A 224 -45.23 10.08 29.61
CA LEU A 224 -45.01 9.86 28.19
C LEU A 224 -43.63 9.24 28.06
N ASP A 225 -43.54 7.93 28.16
CA ASP A 225 -42.28 7.22 28.26
C ASP A 225 -42.12 6.05 27.28
N VAL A 226 -40.87 5.82 26.89
CA VAL A 226 -40.47 4.73 26.00
C VAL A 226 -39.18 4.11 26.48
N SER A 227 -38.99 2.83 26.16
CA SER A 227 -37.68 2.19 26.18
C SER A 227 -37.05 2.27 24.80
N ILE A 228 -35.77 2.61 24.74
CA ILE A 228 -34.98 2.49 23.51
C ILE A 228 -33.88 1.47 23.75
N MET A 229 -33.95 0.37 23.02
CA MET A 229 -33.10 -0.81 23.18
C MET A 229 -32.07 -0.92 22.05
N THR A 230 -30.85 -1.33 22.41
CA THR A 230 -29.80 -1.73 21.46
C THR A 230 -28.81 -2.68 22.15
N ASN A 231 -27.71 -3.07 21.48
CA ASN A 231 -26.63 -3.86 22.05
C ASN A 231 -25.54 -2.98 22.70
N GLN A 232 -24.53 -3.61 23.29
CA GLN A 232 -23.37 -2.90 23.87
C GLN A 232 -22.48 -2.16 22.84
N TYR A 233 -22.66 -2.40 21.54
CA TYR A 233 -21.84 -1.78 20.49
C TYR A 233 -22.40 -0.46 19.98
N PHE A 234 -23.71 -0.22 20.10
CA PHE A 234 -24.38 0.98 19.59
C PHE A 234 -25.03 1.89 20.64
N PRO A 235 -24.47 2.06 21.86
CA PRO A 235 -25.07 2.94 22.88
C PRO A 235 -25.23 4.38 22.38
N TRP A 236 -24.32 4.82 21.49
CA TRP A 236 -24.35 6.16 20.90
C TRP A 236 -25.67 6.50 20.19
N LEU A 237 -26.35 5.52 19.57
CA LEU A 237 -27.56 5.76 18.80
C LEU A 237 -28.75 6.02 19.74
N VAL A 238 -28.81 5.24 20.81
CA VAL A 238 -29.80 5.42 21.88
C VAL A 238 -29.56 6.72 22.63
N ASP A 239 -28.30 7.02 22.98
CA ASP A 239 -27.93 8.26 23.64
C ASP A 239 -28.26 9.49 22.76
N TYR A 240 -28.13 9.35 21.43
CA TYR A 240 -28.48 10.37 20.46
C TYR A 240 -29.98 10.61 20.40
N GLN A 241 -30.79 9.56 20.26
CA GLN A 241 -32.25 9.68 20.29
C GLN A 241 -32.74 10.25 21.62
N LYS A 242 -32.17 9.81 22.74
CA LYS A 242 -32.47 10.37 24.07
C LYS A 242 -32.16 11.86 24.13
N ALA A 243 -30.97 12.28 23.69
CA ALA A 243 -30.61 13.68 23.75
C ALA A 243 -31.47 14.55 22.80
N MET A 244 -31.92 13.99 21.66
CA MET A 244 -32.93 14.62 20.81
C MET A 244 -34.29 14.72 21.52
N ALA A 245 -34.72 13.69 22.24
CA ALA A 245 -35.93 13.72 23.05
C ALA A 245 -35.85 14.81 24.14
N ASP A 246 -34.76 14.81 24.92
CA ASP A 246 -34.52 15.77 26.00
C ASP A 246 -34.52 17.22 25.50
N THR A 247 -34.11 17.45 24.24
CA THR A 247 -33.99 18.80 23.65
C THR A 247 -35.29 19.29 23.02
N TYR A 248 -36.05 18.41 22.35
CA TYR A 248 -37.15 18.81 21.45
C TYR A 248 -38.54 18.30 21.88
N THR A 249 -38.63 17.52 22.97
CA THR A 249 -39.86 16.83 23.38
C THR A 249 -40.03 16.85 24.90
N ASN A 250 -41.19 16.36 25.37
CA ASN A 250 -41.40 16.02 26.79
C ASN A 250 -41.32 14.51 27.07
N LEU A 251 -40.76 13.73 26.13
CA LEU A 251 -40.69 12.27 26.22
C LEU A 251 -39.62 11.85 27.23
N ILE A 252 -39.97 10.92 28.11
CA ILE A 252 -39.03 10.28 29.03
C ILE A 252 -38.48 9.03 28.34
N VAL A 253 -37.16 9.00 28.13
CA VAL A 253 -36.50 7.88 27.44
C VAL A 253 -35.71 7.04 28.44
N TYR A 254 -36.04 5.75 28.50
CA TYR A 254 -35.31 4.73 29.25
C TYR A 254 -34.37 3.95 28.32
N PRO A 255 -33.06 4.24 28.32
CA PRO A 255 -32.11 3.51 27.50
C PRO A 255 -31.90 2.08 28.03
N SER A 256 -31.79 1.11 27.12
CA SER A 256 -31.42 -0.26 27.43
C SER A 256 -30.37 -0.78 26.44
N TYR A 257 -29.31 -1.36 26.97
CA TYR A 257 -28.19 -1.90 26.18
C TYR A 257 -28.19 -3.44 26.16
N SER A 258 -29.38 -4.04 26.36
CA SER A 258 -29.61 -5.48 26.28
C SER A 258 -30.23 -5.86 24.93
N THR A 259 -29.76 -6.95 24.33
CA THR A 259 -30.27 -7.48 23.07
C THR A 259 -31.59 -8.23 23.23
N SER A 260 -32.52 -8.03 22.29
CA SER A 260 -33.77 -8.80 22.20
C SER A 260 -34.13 -9.04 20.73
N PRO A 261 -34.47 -10.27 20.30
CA PRO A 261 -34.95 -10.55 18.95
C PRO A 261 -36.44 -10.18 18.76
N GLY A 262 -36.87 -9.05 19.32
CA GLY A 262 -38.28 -8.75 19.54
C GLY A 262 -39.00 -8.01 18.42
N SER A 263 -38.31 -7.56 17.37
CA SER A 263 -38.90 -6.82 16.24
C SER A 263 -37.90 -6.68 15.08
N ASP A 264 -38.27 -5.99 13.99
CA ASP A 264 -37.54 -5.85 12.73
C ASP A 264 -36.12 -5.26 12.83
N HIS A 265 -35.74 -4.66 13.95
CA HIS A 265 -34.35 -4.24 14.19
C HIS A 265 -33.36 -5.42 14.28
N TRP A 266 -33.84 -6.59 14.70
CA TRP A 266 -32.98 -7.74 15.03
C TRP A 266 -32.18 -8.29 13.83
N PRO A 267 -32.77 -8.52 12.64
CA PRO A 267 -32.01 -9.04 11.51
C PRO A 267 -30.89 -8.11 11.03
N PHE A 268 -31.02 -6.80 11.25
CA PHE A 268 -29.98 -5.81 11.00
C PHE A 268 -28.90 -5.83 12.08
N LEU A 269 -29.32 -5.81 13.36
CA LEU A 269 -28.43 -5.85 14.52
C LEU A 269 -27.51 -7.07 14.46
N ALA A 270 -28.10 -8.24 14.18
CA ALA A 270 -27.35 -9.49 14.10
C ALA A 270 -26.37 -9.53 12.91
N ARG A 271 -26.57 -8.69 11.89
CA ARG A 271 -25.63 -8.50 10.77
C ARG A 271 -24.61 -7.39 11.01
N GLY A 272 -24.59 -6.80 12.20
CA GLY A 272 -23.64 -5.77 12.62
C GLY A 272 -24.03 -4.35 12.19
N PHE A 273 -25.26 -4.12 11.72
CA PHE A 273 -25.72 -2.76 11.41
C PHE A 273 -26.15 -2.03 12.69
N PRO A 274 -25.85 -0.71 12.83
CA PRO A 274 -26.30 0.07 13.98
C PRO A 274 -27.82 0.21 14.02
N THR A 275 -28.47 -0.33 15.05
CA THR A 275 -29.92 -0.25 15.20
C THR A 275 -30.35 0.17 16.60
N SER A 276 -31.54 0.74 16.67
CA SER A 276 -32.26 1.02 17.91
C SER A 276 -33.69 0.53 17.77
N TRP A 277 -34.24 -0.06 18.83
CA TRP A 277 -35.64 -0.42 18.91
C TRP A 277 -36.33 0.43 19.96
N THR A 278 -37.27 1.27 19.51
CA THR A 278 -38.14 2.06 20.38
C THR A 278 -39.45 1.32 20.57
N ILE A 279 -39.81 1.11 21.83
CA ILE A 279 -41.06 0.51 22.28
C ILE A 279 -41.56 1.30 23.48
N GLU A 280 -42.87 1.39 23.65
CA GLU A 280 -43.50 1.94 24.85
C GLU A 280 -42.95 1.32 26.15
N TYR A 281 -42.92 2.11 27.21
CA TYR A 281 -42.36 1.64 28.48
C TYR A 281 -43.31 0.68 29.18
N ALA A 282 -43.04 -0.61 29.09
CA ALA A 282 -43.90 -1.64 29.64
C ALA A 282 -43.83 -1.79 31.19
N GLY A 283 -42.84 -1.21 31.88
CA GLY A 283 -42.68 -1.22 33.35
C GLY A 283 -43.37 -2.37 34.10
N SER A 284 -44.41 -2.03 34.87
CA SER A 284 -45.40 -2.98 35.45
C SER A 284 -46.74 -3.03 34.67
N HIS A 285 -46.80 -2.41 33.50
CA HIS A 285 -47.98 -1.98 32.77
C HIS A 285 -47.96 -2.45 31.30
N TRP A 286 -47.93 -3.76 31.11
CA TRP A 286 -47.93 -4.38 29.77
C TRP A 286 -49.23 -4.10 29.00
N TYR A 287 -49.14 -3.75 27.70
CA TYR A 287 -50.30 -3.50 26.86
C TYR A 287 -51.26 -4.72 26.81
N PRO A 288 -52.49 -4.60 27.34
CA PRO A 288 -53.37 -5.74 27.53
C PRO A 288 -54.05 -6.24 26.24
N TYR A 289 -54.00 -5.46 25.16
CA TYR A 289 -54.70 -5.76 23.91
C TYR A 289 -53.80 -6.31 22.80
N TYR A 290 -52.51 -6.49 23.07
CA TYR A 290 -51.53 -7.09 22.15
C TYR A 290 -52.04 -8.39 21.51
N HIS A 291 -51.92 -8.51 20.18
CA HIS A 291 -52.41 -9.63 19.38
C HIS A 291 -53.90 -9.96 19.59
N THR A 292 -54.73 -8.96 19.87
CA THR A 292 -56.18 -9.15 20.01
C THR A 292 -56.99 -8.29 19.05
N THR A 293 -58.23 -8.72 18.79
CA THR A 293 -59.24 -7.88 18.12
C THR A 293 -59.56 -6.54 18.82
N ASN A 294 -59.09 -6.34 20.06
CA ASN A 294 -59.25 -5.10 20.80
C ASN A 294 -58.06 -4.14 20.66
N ASP A 295 -57.01 -4.49 19.91
CA ASP A 295 -55.90 -3.57 19.61
C ASP A 295 -56.34 -2.44 18.66
N THR A 296 -57.14 -1.51 19.16
CA THR A 296 -57.82 -0.47 18.37
C THR A 296 -57.27 0.92 18.66
N VAL A 297 -57.42 1.83 17.70
CA VAL A 297 -56.92 3.22 17.78
C VAL A 297 -57.45 3.96 19.02
N GLY A 298 -58.62 3.56 19.54
CA GLY A 298 -59.21 4.16 20.74
C GLY A 298 -58.43 3.91 22.03
N ASN A 299 -57.51 2.94 22.04
CA ASN A 299 -56.68 2.63 23.20
C ASN A 299 -55.33 3.36 23.20
N LEU A 300 -55.00 4.09 22.12
CA LEU A 300 -53.71 4.77 22.00
C LEU A 300 -53.74 6.17 22.62
N ASN A 301 -52.60 6.58 23.17
CA ASN A 301 -52.36 7.90 23.72
C ASN A 301 -51.83 8.87 22.64
N PRO A 302 -52.59 9.93 22.30
CA PRO A 302 -52.20 10.85 21.23
C PRO A 302 -50.99 11.72 21.57
N ASP A 303 -50.77 12.02 22.85
CA ASP A 303 -49.63 12.80 23.29
C ASP A 303 -48.34 11.98 23.21
N LEU A 304 -48.37 10.70 23.61
CA LEU A 304 -47.22 9.80 23.46
C LEU A 304 -46.81 9.67 21.99
N MET A 305 -47.76 9.37 21.11
CA MET A 305 -47.54 9.28 19.67
C MET A 305 -46.91 10.55 19.09
N ARG A 306 -47.36 11.73 19.54
CA ARG A 306 -46.80 13.02 19.11
C ARG A 306 -45.36 13.18 19.57
N GLU A 307 -45.06 12.93 20.85
CA GLU A 307 -43.72 13.15 21.39
C GLU A 307 -42.69 12.12 20.85
N VAL A 308 -43.08 10.85 20.66
CA VAL A 308 -42.25 9.85 19.97
C VAL A 308 -41.94 10.31 18.54
N THR A 309 -42.95 10.74 17.79
CA THR A 309 -42.75 11.20 16.41
C THR A 309 -41.85 12.45 16.33
N LYS A 310 -41.99 13.39 17.28
CA LYS A 310 -41.10 14.55 17.37
C LYS A 310 -39.64 14.15 17.62
N MET A 311 -39.38 13.21 18.53
CA MET A 311 -38.04 12.68 18.77
C MET A 311 -37.45 12.08 17.48
N THR A 312 -38.24 11.30 16.75
CA THR A 312 -37.81 10.67 15.48
C THR A 312 -37.50 11.71 14.41
N VAL A 313 -38.38 12.71 14.22
CA VAL A 313 -38.15 13.83 13.30
C VAL A 313 -36.89 14.60 13.69
N ALA A 314 -36.69 14.89 14.98
CA ALA A 314 -35.49 15.58 15.46
C ALA A 314 -34.22 14.78 15.17
N SER A 315 -34.26 13.47 15.44
CA SER A 315 -33.15 12.54 15.20
C SER A 315 -32.77 12.49 13.71
N MET A 316 -33.74 12.30 12.83
CA MET A 316 -33.52 12.26 11.39
C MET A 316 -33.10 13.62 10.83
N ALA A 317 -33.69 14.72 11.29
CA ALA A 317 -33.27 16.06 10.86
C ALA A 317 -31.82 16.34 11.26
N GLY A 318 -31.42 15.97 12.47
CA GLY A 318 -30.02 16.07 12.92
C GLY A 318 -29.07 15.23 12.08
N PHE A 319 -29.43 13.98 11.73
CA PHE A 319 -28.64 13.16 10.81
C PHE A 319 -28.49 13.80 9.45
N GLY A 320 -29.45 14.61 8.99
CA GLY A 320 -29.40 15.23 7.66
C GLY A 320 -28.56 16.50 7.56
N ILE A 321 -28.31 17.19 8.68
CA ILE A 321 -27.67 18.52 8.68
C ILE A 321 -26.32 18.56 9.41
N TYR A 322 -26.08 17.65 10.35
CA TYR A 322 -24.80 17.59 11.06
C TYR A 322 -23.77 16.83 10.22
N PRO A 323 -22.54 17.34 10.07
CA PRO A 323 -21.50 16.66 9.33
C PRO A 323 -21.20 15.25 9.84
N VAL A 324 -20.92 14.31 8.92
CA VAL A 324 -20.44 12.97 9.28
C VAL A 324 -19.00 13.02 9.82
N PRO A 325 -18.60 12.00 10.59
CA PRO A 325 -17.24 11.85 11.05
C PRO A 325 -16.24 11.88 9.89
N PRO A 326 -15.17 12.67 10.01
CA PRO A 326 -14.06 12.64 9.06
C PRO A 326 -13.47 11.22 8.91
N ARG A 327 -13.04 10.89 7.70
CA ARG A 327 -12.61 9.53 7.29
C ARG A 327 -11.20 9.53 6.70
N GLY A 328 -10.64 8.32 6.53
CA GLY A 328 -9.29 8.16 5.95
C GLY A 328 -8.23 8.87 6.78
N ILE A 329 -8.37 8.81 8.11
CA ILE A 329 -7.48 9.51 9.03
C ILE A 329 -6.17 8.75 9.13
N GLU A 330 -5.07 9.46 8.90
CA GLU A 330 -3.71 8.97 9.03
C GLU A 330 -2.94 9.85 10.02
N VAL A 331 -2.16 9.22 10.90
CA VAL A 331 -1.18 9.90 11.76
C VAL A 331 0.21 9.49 11.29
N LEU A 332 1.00 10.48 10.93
CA LEU A 332 2.36 10.31 10.45
C LEU A 332 3.32 10.88 11.48
N ASP A 333 4.30 10.08 11.88
CA ASP A 333 5.44 10.54 12.66
C ASP A 333 6.53 11.02 11.68
N PRO A 334 6.83 12.33 11.61
CA PRO A 334 7.91 12.85 10.78
C PRO A 334 9.31 12.51 11.32
N GLY A 335 9.42 11.89 12.51
CA GLY A 335 10.67 11.48 13.12
C GLY A 335 11.41 12.59 13.86
N THR A 336 10.72 13.69 14.22
CA THR A 336 11.35 14.84 14.90
C THR A 336 11.43 14.68 16.42
N GLY A 337 10.79 13.65 16.99
CA GLY A 337 10.66 13.47 18.44
C GLY A 337 9.61 14.35 19.10
N ASP A 338 9.16 15.42 18.45
CA ASP A 338 8.30 16.43 19.07
C ASP A 338 7.07 16.83 18.23
N SER A 339 6.79 16.13 17.13
CA SER A 339 5.67 16.47 16.27
C SER A 339 4.99 15.26 15.65
N LEU A 340 3.72 15.46 15.28
CA LEU A 340 2.92 14.51 14.50
C LEU A 340 2.18 15.27 13.40
N VAL A 341 2.00 14.63 12.24
CA VAL A 341 1.17 15.14 11.15
C VAL A 341 -0.09 14.30 11.05
N ILE A 342 -1.25 14.94 11.09
CA ILE A 342 -2.55 14.27 10.96
C ILE A 342 -3.16 14.68 9.63
N ARG A 343 -3.58 13.70 8.83
CA ARG A 343 -4.23 13.87 7.52
C ARG A 343 -5.56 13.14 7.49
N TRP A 344 -6.51 13.64 6.69
CA TRP A 344 -7.80 12.99 6.47
C TRP A 344 -8.34 13.27 5.07
N LEU A 345 -9.34 12.50 4.65
CA LEU A 345 -10.07 12.77 3.40
C LEU A 345 -11.06 13.93 3.61
N PRO A 346 -11.28 14.77 2.58
CA PRO A 346 -12.38 15.74 2.60
C PRO A 346 -13.72 15.08 2.94
N ASN A 347 -14.54 15.78 3.71
CA ASN A 347 -15.92 15.37 3.96
C ASN A 347 -16.73 15.43 2.65
N PRO A 348 -17.71 14.51 2.45
CA PRO A 348 -18.57 14.54 1.26
C PRO A 348 -19.48 15.78 1.21
N GLU A 349 -19.81 16.37 2.37
CA GLU A 349 -20.63 17.57 2.43
C GLU A 349 -19.84 18.81 1.92
N PRO A 350 -20.39 19.59 0.97
CA PRO A 350 -19.71 20.76 0.40
C PRO A 350 -19.79 22.00 1.29
N ASP A 351 -20.61 21.99 2.35
CA ASP A 351 -20.84 23.13 3.24
C ASP A 351 -19.95 23.14 4.50
N ILE A 352 -18.93 22.28 4.54
CA ILE A 352 -17.96 22.22 5.64
C ILE A 352 -17.16 23.52 5.73
N ILE A 353 -17.23 24.14 6.91
CA ILE A 353 -16.51 25.37 7.25
C ILE A 353 -15.11 25.02 7.75
N GLY A 354 -14.99 23.92 8.48
CA GLY A 354 -13.71 23.46 8.99
C GLY A 354 -13.79 22.26 9.91
N TYR A 355 -12.73 22.06 10.67
CA TYR A 355 -12.48 20.86 11.45
C TYR A 355 -12.06 21.21 12.88
N ILE A 356 -12.36 20.32 13.82
CA ILE A 356 -11.95 20.40 15.22
C ILE A 356 -11.21 19.13 15.58
N ILE A 357 -9.96 19.26 16.02
CA ILE A 357 -9.20 18.15 16.62
C ILE A 357 -9.17 18.34 18.13
N TYR A 358 -9.56 17.29 18.84
CA TYR A 358 -9.38 17.15 20.26
C TYR A 358 -8.17 16.26 20.49
N MET A 359 -7.28 16.65 21.41
CA MET A 359 -6.06 15.91 21.73
C MET A 359 -5.89 15.77 23.24
N GLY A 360 -5.33 14.66 23.69
CA GLY A 360 -4.89 14.48 25.08
C GLY A 360 -3.93 13.30 25.24
N ILE A 361 -3.38 13.13 26.43
CA ILE A 361 -2.39 12.07 26.75
C ILE A 361 -3.04 10.80 27.34
N SER A 362 -4.37 10.73 27.35
CA SER A 362 -5.11 9.58 27.87
C SER A 362 -6.35 9.35 27.02
N SER A 363 -6.60 8.09 26.64
CA SER A 363 -7.76 7.70 25.86
C SER A 363 -9.06 8.24 26.47
N GLY A 364 -9.89 8.88 25.65
CA GLY A 364 -11.16 9.49 26.03
C GLY A 364 -11.06 10.81 26.82
N ASN A 365 -9.87 11.30 27.16
CA ASN A 365 -9.66 12.55 27.89
C ASN A 365 -8.81 13.52 27.07
N TYR A 366 -9.47 14.50 26.46
CA TYR A 366 -8.83 15.48 25.59
C TYR A 366 -8.73 16.83 26.29
N THR A 367 -7.51 17.30 26.53
CA THR A 367 -7.19 18.55 27.21
C THR A 367 -7.03 19.72 26.24
N ASP A 368 -6.72 19.42 24.98
CA ASP A 368 -6.38 20.39 23.96
C ASP A 368 -7.40 20.36 22.82
N THR A 369 -7.66 21.51 22.21
CA THR A 369 -8.61 21.66 21.11
C THR A 369 -8.05 22.59 20.04
N PHE A 370 -8.02 22.11 18.81
CA PHE A 370 -7.57 22.85 17.63
C PHE A 370 -8.75 23.07 16.69
N ILE A 371 -9.11 24.33 16.44
CA ILE A 371 -10.16 24.71 15.47
C ILE A 371 -9.46 25.14 14.19
N LEU A 372 -9.80 24.46 13.09
CA LEU A 372 -9.18 24.59 11.79
C LEU A 372 -10.20 25.11 10.78
N GLY A 373 -9.72 25.78 9.74
CA GLY A 373 -10.53 26.06 8.55
C GLY A 373 -10.80 24.78 7.74
N ASN A 374 -11.31 24.93 6.52
CA ASN A 374 -11.51 23.81 5.60
C ASN A 374 -10.17 23.34 5.02
N VAL A 375 -9.46 22.52 5.79
CA VAL A 375 -8.18 21.88 5.47
C VAL A 375 -8.29 20.37 5.71
N THR A 376 -7.34 19.60 5.18
CA THR A 376 -7.31 18.14 5.32
C THR A 376 -6.01 17.62 5.94
N GLU A 377 -5.21 18.51 6.51
CA GLU A 377 -3.94 18.22 7.14
C GLU A 377 -3.63 19.24 8.24
N ILE A 378 -2.96 18.79 9.30
CA ILE A 378 -2.30 19.64 10.30
C ILE A 378 -1.01 18.98 10.81
N GLY A 379 0.02 19.79 11.04
CA GLY A 379 1.17 19.42 11.89
C GLY A 379 0.98 19.94 13.31
N ILE A 380 1.13 19.06 14.29
CA ILE A 380 1.08 19.39 15.73
C ILE A 380 2.49 19.20 16.30
N GLY A 381 3.12 20.29 16.75
CA GLY A 381 4.46 20.28 17.37
C GLY A 381 4.43 20.54 18.88
N ASN A 382 5.61 20.64 19.49
CA ASN A 382 5.80 20.74 20.95
C ASN A 382 5.23 19.55 21.74
N LEU A 383 5.23 18.37 21.11
CA LEU A 383 4.87 17.12 21.75
C LEU A 383 6.07 16.56 22.51
N GLN A 384 5.80 15.72 23.50
CA GLN A 384 6.84 15.02 24.24
C GLN A 384 7.15 13.69 23.55
N GLU A 385 8.42 13.48 23.25
CA GLU A 385 8.93 12.23 22.68
C GLU A 385 8.49 11.00 23.49
N GLY A 386 8.12 9.93 22.77
CA GLY A 386 7.70 8.66 23.37
C GLY A 386 6.33 8.71 24.07
N THR A 387 5.68 9.87 24.15
CA THR A 387 4.35 10.00 24.76
C THR A 387 3.26 9.73 23.72
N THR A 388 2.37 8.79 24.00
CA THR A 388 1.22 8.52 23.14
C THR A 388 0.14 9.58 23.33
N TYR A 389 -0.18 10.28 22.24
CA TYR A 389 -1.28 11.24 22.17
C TYR A 389 -2.49 10.59 21.52
N TYR A 390 -3.66 10.83 22.09
CA TYR A 390 -4.96 10.36 21.64
C TYR A 390 -5.74 11.53 21.04
N PHE A 391 -6.42 11.27 19.94
CA PHE A 391 -7.07 12.29 19.12
C PHE A 391 -8.50 11.90 18.74
N ARG A 392 -9.35 12.91 18.60
CA ARG A 392 -10.62 12.83 17.87
C ARG A 392 -10.75 13.99 16.91
N LEU A 393 -11.38 13.74 15.78
CA LEU A 393 -11.58 14.74 14.74
C LEU A 393 -13.09 14.87 14.44
N ARG A 394 -13.56 16.11 14.31
CA ARG A 394 -14.94 16.47 13.97
C ARG A 394 -14.94 17.49 12.84
N ALA A 395 -15.89 17.40 11.92
CA ALA A 395 -16.18 18.47 10.98
C ALA A 395 -17.28 19.38 11.55
N PHE A 396 -17.34 20.63 11.11
CA PHE A 396 -18.43 21.55 11.44
C PHE A 396 -18.85 22.40 10.24
N ASN A 397 -20.13 22.73 10.22
CA ASN A 397 -20.76 23.62 9.23
C ASN A 397 -21.61 24.68 9.93
N ASN A 398 -22.45 25.39 9.17
CA ASN A 398 -23.33 26.43 9.73
C ASN A 398 -24.41 25.89 10.68
N TYR A 399 -24.66 24.57 10.66
CA TYR A 399 -25.68 23.93 11.50
C TYR A 399 -25.11 23.42 12.82
N GLY A 400 -23.80 23.19 12.92
CA GLY A 400 -23.13 22.88 14.18
C GLY A 400 -21.92 21.97 14.00
N ILE A 401 -21.45 21.43 15.12
CA ILE A 401 -20.33 20.49 15.15
C ILE A 401 -20.89 19.07 14.94
N GLY A 402 -20.46 18.45 13.85
CA GLY A 402 -20.84 17.12 13.45
C GLY A 402 -20.31 16.04 14.38
N PHE A 403 -20.51 14.79 14.01
CA PHE A 403 -20.10 13.69 14.86
C PHE A 403 -18.57 13.47 14.83
N ALA A 404 -18.02 12.83 15.86
CA ALA A 404 -16.57 12.57 15.91
C ALA A 404 -16.15 11.27 15.24
N SER A 405 -14.93 11.30 14.71
CA SER A 405 -14.18 10.13 14.28
C SER A 405 -14.03 9.09 15.40
N LYS A 406 -13.62 7.88 15.01
CA LYS A 406 -12.97 6.96 15.94
C LYS A 406 -11.80 7.68 16.61
N GLU A 407 -11.55 7.38 17.89
CA GLU A 407 -10.29 7.79 18.51
C GLU A 407 -9.11 7.13 17.77
N PHE A 408 -8.12 7.94 17.47
CA PHE A 408 -6.86 7.50 16.89
C PHE A 408 -5.71 8.05 17.74
N GLN A 409 -4.51 7.51 17.55
CA GLN A 409 -3.36 7.87 18.38
C GLN A 409 -2.09 7.96 17.56
N GLY A 410 -1.11 8.69 18.08
CA GLY A 410 0.24 8.74 17.57
C GLY A 410 1.23 8.98 18.69
N THR A 411 2.45 8.52 18.49
CA THR A 411 3.56 8.70 19.43
C THR A 411 4.70 9.32 18.62
N PRO A 412 5.13 10.55 18.92
CA PRO A 412 6.25 11.16 18.24
C PRO A 412 7.54 10.49 18.74
N LEU A 413 8.37 10.03 17.81
CA LEU A 413 9.66 9.41 18.07
C LEU A 413 10.74 10.23 17.37
N SER A 414 11.91 10.38 18.00
CA SER A 414 13.10 10.82 17.28
C SER A 414 13.59 9.62 16.48
N ILE A 415 13.39 9.62 15.16
CA ILE A 415 13.82 8.50 14.33
C ILE A 415 15.17 8.85 13.72
N PRO A 416 16.17 7.95 13.79
CA PRO A 416 17.46 8.23 13.20
C PRO A 416 17.34 8.50 11.69
N ARG A 417 18.15 9.44 11.21
CA ARG A 417 18.32 9.74 9.79
C ARG A 417 18.77 8.51 9.02
N LYS A 418 18.48 8.53 7.73
CA LYS A 418 18.95 7.53 6.78
C LYS A 418 20.48 7.38 6.86
N PRO A 419 21.01 6.19 7.20
CA PRO A 419 22.45 5.95 7.23
C PRO A 419 23.05 5.93 5.82
N PHE A 420 24.30 6.35 5.71
CA PHE A 420 25.11 6.16 4.51
C PHE A 420 25.71 4.75 4.49
N ILE A 421 25.80 4.13 3.32
CA ILE A 421 26.48 2.85 3.10
C ILE A 421 27.40 2.91 1.88
N ARG A 422 28.51 2.18 1.94
CA ARG A 422 29.46 1.92 0.86
C ARG A 422 29.74 0.41 0.85
N VAL A 423 29.64 -0.20 -0.32
CA VAL A 423 29.86 -1.64 -0.54
C VAL A 423 30.87 -1.76 -1.67
N GLU A 424 31.99 -2.43 -1.43
CA GLU A 424 33.08 -2.57 -2.41
C GLU A 424 33.68 -3.99 -2.42
N PRO A 425 34.12 -4.48 -3.59
CA PRO A 425 34.92 -5.70 -3.67
C PRO A 425 36.19 -5.62 -2.83
N ASP A 426 36.56 -6.71 -2.16
CA ASP A 426 37.84 -6.90 -1.49
C ASP A 426 38.38 -8.33 -1.73
N SER A 427 39.63 -8.58 -1.36
CA SER A 427 40.29 -9.89 -1.52
C SER A 427 39.55 -10.96 -0.72
N PHE A 428 38.94 -11.92 -1.40
CA PHE A 428 38.12 -13.00 -0.83
C PHE A 428 37.03 -12.52 0.16
N SER A 429 36.58 -11.27 0.02
CA SER A 429 35.55 -10.69 0.87
C SER A 429 34.85 -9.51 0.20
N ILE A 430 33.79 -9.01 0.82
CA ILE A 430 33.17 -7.73 0.45
C ILE A 430 33.34 -6.75 1.61
N PHE A 431 33.91 -5.59 1.31
CA PHE A 431 34.06 -4.49 2.25
C PHE A 431 32.77 -3.69 2.32
N VAL A 432 32.17 -3.63 3.51
CA VAL A 432 30.97 -2.84 3.79
C VAL A 432 31.31 -1.79 4.84
N LYS A 433 31.05 -0.53 4.54
CA LYS A 433 31.21 0.58 5.48
C LYS A 433 29.94 1.41 5.52
N PHE A 434 29.47 1.71 6.73
CA PHE A 434 28.27 2.52 6.93
C PHE A 434 28.44 3.51 8.06
N LYS A 435 27.63 4.56 8.06
CA LYS A 435 27.65 5.57 9.12
C LYS A 435 26.35 6.36 9.17
N ASN A 436 25.93 6.70 10.37
CA ASN A 436 25.07 7.82 10.70
C ASN A 436 25.87 8.82 11.59
N ASN A 437 25.61 10.12 11.44
CA ASN A 437 26.32 11.19 12.15
C ASN A 437 25.57 11.68 13.40
N GLU A 438 24.45 11.07 13.75
CA GLU A 438 23.69 11.35 14.97
C GLU A 438 24.44 10.83 16.21
N LEU A 439 24.23 11.51 17.34
CA LEU A 439 25.01 11.29 18.57
C LEU A 439 24.41 10.21 19.48
N ASP A 440 23.14 9.89 19.26
CA ASP A 440 22.29 8.99 20.00
C ASP A 440 22.12 7.62 19.32
N ILE A 441 22.96 7.30 18.33
CA ILE A 441 22.98 5.98 17.69
C ILE A 441 23.51 4.92 18.66
N SER A 442 22.69 3.90 18.93
CA SER A 442 23.00 2.72 19.72
C SER A 442 23.69 1.61 18.90
N GLY A 443 23.39 1.55 17.61
CA GLY A 443 24.03 0.61 16.68
C GLY A 443 23.37 0.57 15.31
N TYR A 444 23.74 -0.45 14.52
CA TYR A 444 23.24 -0.66 13.16
C TYR A 444 22.81 -2.11 12.94
N ASN A 445 21.81 -2.30 12.08
CA ASN A 445 21.47 -3.61 11.53
C ASN A 445 21.94 -3.67 10.07
N LEU A 446 22.76 -4.66 9.72
CA LEU A 446 23.25 -4.87 8.36
C LEU A 446 22.54 -6.08 7.74
N TYR A 447 22.03 -5.88 6.53
CA TYR A 447 21.31 -6.89 5.77
C TYR A 447 22.07 -7.28 4.51
N LYS A 448 21.95 -8.55 4.09
CA LYS A 448 22.59 -9.14 2.92
C LYS A 448 21.60 -9.98 2.12
N ALA A 449 21.65 -9.91 0.79
CA ALA A 449 20.92 -10.80 -0.10
C ALA A 449 21.77 -11.25 -1.29
N ILE A 450 21.33 -12.31 -1.98
CA ILE A 450 21.85 -12.75 -3.29
C ILE A 450 20.94 -12.35 -4.47
N TYR A 451 19.88 -11.58 -4.18
CA TYR A 451 19.00 -10.97 -5.18
C TYR A 451 18.65 -9.54 -4.73
N PRO A 452 18.53 -8.56 -5.66
CA PRO A 452 18.44 -7.13 -5.33
C PRO A 452 17.25 -6.71 -4.47
N ASP A 453 16.13 -7.46 -4.51
CA ASP A 453 14.84 -6.99 -3.97
C ASP A 453 14.12 -8.03 -3.11
N THR A 454 14.73 -9.20 -2.85
CA THR A 454 14.08 -10.29 -2.10
C THR A 454 15.07 -11.03 -1.23
N ASN A 455 14.59 -11.55 -0.10
CA ASN A 455 15.33 -12.45 0.80
C ASN A 455 16.59 -11.82 1.42
N PHE A 456 16.50 -10.58 1.91
CA PHE A 456 17.54 -10.00 2.75
C PHE A 456 17.58 -10.69 4.12
N GLU A 457 18.74 -11.26 4.45
CA GLU A 457 19.05 -11.83 5.74
C GLU A 457 19.78 -10.78 6.58
N ARG A 458 19.38 -10.63 7.84
CA ARG A 458 20.10 -9.79 8.80
C ARG A 458 21.38 -10.50 9.23
N ILE A 459 22.53 -9.97 8.81
CA ILE A 459 23.85 -10.57 9.07
C ILE A 459 24.58 -9.92 10.25
N LEU A 460 24.22 -8.68 10.61
CA LEU A 460 24.64 -8.04 11.85
C LEU A 460 23.42 -7.42 12.53
N GLU A 461 23.37 -7.54 13.85
CA GLU A 461 22.32 -6.99 14.68
C GLU A 461 22.94 -6.07 15.72
N LEU A 462 22.45 -4.82 15.78
CA LEU A 462 22.86 -3.78 16.72
C LEU A 462 24.39 -3.64 16.86
N THR A 463 25.11 -3.65 15.75
CA THR A 463 26.58 -3.51 15.76
C THR A 463 26.99 -2.05 15.95
N ASN A 464 28.07 -1.84 16.69
CA ASN A 464 28.75 -0.53 16.79
C ASN A 464 29.91 -0.40 15.79
N ASP A 465 30.33 -1.51 15.19
CA ASP A 465 31.36 -1.51 14.17
C ASP A 465 30.76 -0.97 12.86
N THR A 466 31.36 0.11 12.36
CA THR A 466 30.93 0.78 11.12
C THR A 466 31.65 0.26 9.88
N ILE A 467 32.51 -0.74 10.07
CA ILE A 467 33.28 -1.42 9.04
C ILE A 467 33.07 -2.92 9.24
N TYR A 468 32.67 -3.59 8.17
CA TYR A 468 32.46 -5.02 8.13
C TYR A 468 33.10 -5.62 6.88
N TYR A 469 33.81 -6.74 7.07
CA TYR A 469 34.35 -7.54 5.98
C TYR A 469 33.54 -8.84 5.91
N ASP A 470 32.81 -9.01 4.82
CA ASP A 470 32.01 -10.19 4.58
C ASP A 470 32.86 -11.27 3.91
N PHE A 471 33.36 -12.21 4.71
CA PHE A 471 34.13 -13.36 4.23
C PHE A 471 33.25 -14.54 3.81
N ASN A 472 31.93 -14.50 4.04
CA ASN A 472 31.00 -15.56 3.65
C ASN A 472 30.50 -15.33 2.23
N VAL A 473 31.44 -15.30 1.30
CA VAL A 473 31.21 -15.01 -0.11
C VAL A 473 31.80 -16.13 -0.97
N ILE A 474 31.19 -16.40 -2.11
CA ILE A 474 31.70 -17.38 -3.08
C ILE A 474 32.14 -16.67 -4.37
N SER A 475 33.11 -17.27 -5.06
CA SER A 475 33.63 -16.75 -6.33
C SER A 475 32.50 -16.53 -7.35
N GLY A 476 32.54 -15.39 -8.02
CA GLY A 476 31.58 -14.99 -9.06
C GLY A 476 30.20 -14.57 -8.58
N ALA A 477 29.84 -14.75 -7.31
CA ALA A 477 28.52 -14.36 -6.81
C ALA A 477 28.45 -12.86 -6.46
N LYS A 478 27.33 -12.24 -6.86
CA LYS A 478 26.99 -10.86 -6.51
C LYS A 478 26.14 -10.84 -5.24
N TYR A 479 26.45 -9.90 -4.34
CA TYR A 479 25.74 -9.73 -3.08
C TYR A 479 25.26 -8.29 -2.91
N TRP A 480 24.05 -8.13 -2.35
CA TRP A 480 23.40 -6.85 -2.11
C TRP A 480 23.33 -6.57 -0.61
N TYR A 481 23.51 -5.31 -0.22
CA TYR A 481 23.50 -4.89 1.18
C TYR A 481 22.74 -3.57 1.36
N TYR A 482 22.06 -3.45 2.50
CA TYR A 482 21.58 -2.19 3.05
C TYR A 482 21.75 -2.20 4.57
N VAL A 483 21.70 -1.03 5.19
CA VAL A 483 21.85 -0.86 6.64
C VAL A 483 20.75 0.03 7.20
N GLU A 484 20.34 -0.24 8.44
CA GLU A 484 19.46 0.58 9.26
C GLU A 484 20.24 1.09 10.48
N ALA A 485 19.98 2.33 10.90
CA ALA A 485 20.52 2.89 12.14
C ALA A 485 19.48 2.78 13.26
N ILE A 486 19.94 2.48 14.47
CA ILE A 486 19.10 2.31 15.65
C ILE A 486 19.62 3.24 16.74
N ASP A 487 18.75 4.07 17.33
CA ASP A 487 19.12 4.93 18.46
C ASP A 487 19.06 4.22 19.82
N ILE A 488 19.42 4.94 20.88
CA ILE A 488 19.37 4.49 22.27
C ILE A 488 17.95 4.15 22.76
N ASP A 489 16.92 4.70 22.13
CA ASP A 489 15.51 4.46 22.44
C ASP A 489 14.93 3.32 21.57
N SER A 490 15.78 2.67 20.78
CA SER A 490 15.46 1.55 19.88
C SER A 490 14.59 1.92 18.68
N ASN A 491 14.50 3.19 18.29
CA ASN A 491 13.87 3.60 17.05
C ASN A 491 14.76 3.25 15.86
N VAL A 492 14.16 2.85 14.74
CA VAL A 492 14.87 2.36 13.55
C VAL A 492 14.72 3.37 12.42
N SER A 493 15.83 3.74 11.80
CA SER A 493 15.85 4.61 10.62
C SER A 493 15.11 3.99 9.44
N VAL A 494 14.78 4.81 8.45
CA VAL A 494 14.57 4.29 7.09
C VAL A 494 15.85 3.59 6.59
N PRO A 495 15.75 2.49 5.80
CA PRO A 495 16.93 1.81 5.26
C PRO A 495 17.80 2.71 4.38
N SER A 496 19.11 2.42 4.34
CA SER A 496 20.04 3.03 3.38
C SER A 496 19.68 2.74 1.92
N GLU A 497 20.46 3.26 0.98
CA GLU A 497 20.45 2.71 -0.39
C GLU A 497 20.87 1.23 -0.37
N THR A 498 20.34 0.44 -1.31
CA THR A 498 20.79 -0.94 -1.54
C THR A 498 21.94 -0.94 -2.55
N LEU A 499 23.14 -1.35 -2.14
CA LEU A 499 24.33 -1.43 -2.99
C LEU A 499 24.82 -2.86 -3.13
N SER A 500 25.65 -3.15 -4.14
CA SER A 500 26.13 -4.51 -4.39
C SER A 500 27.60 -4.58 -4.83
N ALA A 501 28.23 -5.73 -4.59
CA ALA A 501 29.57 -6.05 -5.03
C ALA A 501 29.74 -7.55 -5.30
N VAL A 502 30.81 -7.89 -6.02
CA VAL A 502 31.31 -9.26 -6.24
C VAL A 502 32.72 -9.32 -5.63
N PRO A 503 33.09 -10.36 -4.86
CA PRO A 503 34.41 -10.43 -4.22
C PRO A 503 35.55 -10.60 -5.23
N VAL A 504 36.75 -10.16 -4.86
CA VAL A 504 37.97 -10.35 -5.67
C VAL A 504 38.58 -11.71 -5.30
N THR A 505 38.38 -12.71 -6.15
CA THR A 505 38.85 -14.09 -5.91
C THR A 505 39.96 -14.55 -6.85
N LEU A 506 40.06 -13.97 -8.05
CA LEU A 506 41.11 -14.26 -9.05
C LEU A 506 41.27 -15.76 -9.37
N ASP A 507 40.15 -16.50 -9.43
CA ASP A 507 40.11 -17.95 -9.62
C ASP A 507 39.17 -18.41 -10.76
N MET A 508 38.54 -17.47 -11.49
CA MET A 508 37.69 -17.78 -12.65
C MET A 508 38.44 -17.83 -13.99
N GLY A 509 39.77 -17.89 -13.97
CA GLY A 509 40.60 -17.98 -15.18
C GLY A 509 40.64 -16.69 -16.00
N ILE A 510 40.45 -16.79 -17.31
CA ILE A 510 40.63 -15.68 -18.26
C ILE A 510 39.29 -15.02 -18.60
N LEU A 511 39.24 -13.68 -18.57
CA LEU A 511 38.16 -12.86 -19.11
C LEU A 511 38.67 -12.06 -20.31
N ILE A 512 38.03 -12.21 -21.47
CA ILE A 512 38.24 -11.34 -22.62
C ILE A 512 37.25 -10.19 -22.52
N VAL A 513 37.75 -8.96 -22.57
CA VAL A 513 36.97 -7.73 -22.51
C VAL A 513 37.01 -7.05 -23.87
N ASP A 514 35.83 -6.96 -24.48
CA ASP A 514 35.62 -6.28 -25.75
C ASP A 514 35.24 -4.81 -25.51
N GLU A 515 36.13 -3.87 -25.85
CA GLU A 515 35.82 -2.44 -25.87
C GLU A 515 35.42 -1.92 -27.25
N THR A 516 35.51 -2.76 -28.27
CA THR A 516 35.38 -2.39 -29.68
C THR A 516 33.95 -1.99 -29.99
N ARG A 517 33.79 -0.95 -30.82
CA ARG A 517 32.49 -0.67 -31.40
C ARG A 517 32.23 -1.66 -32.52
N ASN A 518 31.05 -2.29 -32.53
CA ASN A 518 30.67 -3.20 -33.59
C ASN A 518 30.75 -2.55 -34.97
N GLY A 519 31.66 -3.07 -35.81
CA GLY A 519 31.90 -2.63 -37.17
C GLY A 519 30.97 -3.28 -38.19
N ASN A 520 31.30 -3.11 -39.47
CA ASN A 520 30.53 -3.69 -40.58
C ASN A 520 31.20 -4.93 -41.20
N GLY A 521 32.27 -5.42 -40.58
CA GLY A 521 33.03 -6.59 -41.03
C GLY A 521 34.00 -6.33 -42.18
N ASN A 522 34.14 -5.08 -42.63
CA ASN A 522 35.11 -4.71 -43.67
C ASN A 522 36.52 -4.62 -43.08
N PRO A 523 37.58 -4.80 -43.89
CA PRO A 523 38.96 -4.56 -43.45
C PRO A 523 39.12 -3.17 -42.81
N GLY A 524 39.66 -3.13 -41.59
CA GLY A 524 39.78 -1.94 -40.74
C GLY A 524 38.61 -1.67 -39.79
N PHE A 525 37.47 -2.36 -39.96
CA PHE A 525 36.25 -2.18 -39.17
C PHE A 525 35.60 -3.54 -38.87
N PRO A 526 36.26 -4.39 -38.07
CA PRO A 526 35.74 -5.73 -37.79
C PRO A 526 34.41 -5.66 -37.03
N ASN A 527 33.55 -6.65 -37.24
CA ASN A 527 32.35 -6.83 -36.43
C ASN A 527 32.64 -7.75 -35.25
N ASP A 528 31.75 -7.79 -34.26
CA ASP A 528 31.96 -8.54 -33.01
C ASP A 528 32.24 -10.02 -33.29
N GLU A 529 31.51 -10.64 -34.23
CA GLU A 529 31.71 -12.05 -34.61
C GLU A 529 33.14 -12.33 -35.09
N GLN A 530 33.74 -11.43 -35.86
CA GLN A 530 35.12 -11.57 -36.32
C GLN A 530 36.14 -11.38 -35.19
N VAL A 531 35.89 -10.44 -34.28
CA VAL A 531 36.77 -10.13 -33.15
C VAL A 531 36.72 -11.27 -32.13
N ASP A 532 35.52 -11.70 -31.75
CA ASP A 532 35.26 -12.87 -30.92
C ASP A 532 35.96 -14.12 -31.47
N ALA A 533 35.72 -14.47 -32.73
CA ALA A 533 36.32 -15.64 -33.35
C ALA A 533 37.86 -15.55 -33.36
N PHE A 534 38.41 -14.34 -33.49
CA PHE A 534 39.85 -14.14 -33.43
C PHE A 534 40.39 -14.38 -32.02
N TYR A 535 39.86 -13.73 -30.98
CA TYR A 535 40.36 -13.87 -29.61
C TYR A 535 40.11 -15.27 -29.05
N ASP A 536 38.96 -15.89 -29.35
CA ASP A 536 38.68 -17.29 -29.01
C ASP A 536 39.73 -18.23 -29.63
N SER A 537 40.17 -17.97 -30.86
CA SER A 537 41.19 -18.80 -31.54
C SER A 537 42.59 -18.69 -30.90
N LEU A 538 42.89 -17.59 -30.19
CA LEU A 538 44.18 -17.40 -29.55
C LEU A 538 44.35 -18.31 -28.32
N ILE A 539 43.23 -18.61 -27.64
CA ILE A 539 43.20 -19.38 -26.40
C ILE A 539 42.14 -20.50 -26.44
N SER A 540 41.92 -21.09 -27.61
CA SER A 540 40.89 -22.12 -27.85
C SER A 540 40.97 -23.32 -26.91
N ASP A 541 42.18 -23.60 -26.40
CA ASP A 541 42.48 -24.75 -25.56
C ASP A 541 42.45 -24.40 -24.05
N ILE A 542 42.10 -23.16 -23.71
CA ILE A 542 42.07 -22.62 -22.34
C ILE A 542 40.66 -22.08 -22.05
N PRO A 543 40.00 -22.53 -20.98
CA PRO A 543 38.69 -22.00 -20.58
C PRO A 543 38.74 -20.48 -20.35
N HIS A 544 37.78 -19.76 -20.93
CA HIS A 544 37.69 -18.30 -20.81
C HIS A 544 36.22 -17.83 -20.88
N SER A 545 35.97 -16.64 -20.34
CA SER A 545 34.70 -15.92 -20.43
C SER A 545 34.86 -14.66 -21.27
N LYS A 546 33.74 -14.08 -21.71
CA LYS A 546 33.70 -12.86 -22.53
C LYS A 546 32.68 -11.87 -22.02
N ILE A 547 32.99 -10.59 -22.17
CA ILE A 547 32.19 -9.44 -21.76
C ILE A 547 32.34 -8.36 -22.83
N ASP A 548 31.21 -7.80 -23.25
CA ASP A 548 31.13 -6.66 -24.14
C ASP A 548 30.83 -5.40 -23.32
N TYR A 549 31.70 -4.39 -23.44
CA TYR A 549 31.54 -3.10 -22.77
C TYR A 549 30.21 -2.41 -23.06
N ASP A 550 29.79 -2.36 -24.33
CA ASP A 550 28.59 -1.65 -24.74
C ASP A 550 27.32 -2.35 -24.23
N SER A 551 27.37 -3.69 -24.11
CA SER A 551 26.28 -4.48 -23.55
C SER A 551 26.00 -4.18 -22.06
N LEU A 552 27.02 -3.78 -21.30
CA LEU A 552 26.91 -3.45 -19.87
C LEU A 552 26.74 -1.95 -19.58
N GLY A 553 26.99 -1.08 -20.57
CA GLY A 553 27.02 0.37 -20.37
C GLY A 553 28.28 0.84 -19.61
N GLY A 554 29.37 0.09 -19.73
CA GLY A 554 30.59 0.22 -18.94
C GLY A 554 30.71 -0.87 -17.87
N PHE A 555 31.92 -1.04 -17.32
CA PHE A 555 32.20 -2.06 -16.32
C PHE A 555 33.01 -1.50 -15.15
N ASN A 556 32.83 -2.07 -13.97
CA ASN A 556 33.46 -1.72 -12.70
C ASN A 556 34.21 -2.94 -12.11
N LEU A 557 34.94 -2.74 -11.01
CA LEU A 557 35.74 -3.81 -10.39
C LEU A 557 34.96 -5.12 -10.20
N SER A 558 33.68 -5.08 -9.80
CA SER A 558 32.88 -6.29 -9.56
C SER A 558 32.68 -7.15 -10.81
N ASP A 559 32.73 -6.56 -12.01
CA ASP A 559 32.47 -7.26 -13.26
C ASP A 559 33.65 -8.15 -13.68
N PHE A 560 34.85 -7.86 -13.17
CA PHE A 560 36.09 -8.56 -13.52
C PHE A 560 36.89 -9.06 -12.31
N ALA A 561 36.49 -8.71 -11.09
CA ALA A 561 37.10 -9.11 -9.82
C ALA A 561 37.32 -10.62 -9.64
N PRO A 562 36.44 -11.52 -10.11
CA PRO A 562 36.65 -12.96 -9.96
C PRO A 562 37.74 -13.56 -10.86
N TYR A 563 38.11 -12.87 -11.94
CA TYR A 563 38.96 -13.45 -13.00
C TYR A 563 40.43 -13.21 -12.73
N GLU A 564 41.28 -14.21 -12.98
CA GLU A 564 42.71 -14.13 -12.74
C GLU A 564 43.45 -13.26 -13.76
N ILE A 565 42.99 -13.31 -15.03
CA ILE A 565 43.63 -12.64 -16.16
C ILE A 565 42.57 -11.93 -17.00
N LEU A 566 42.79 -10.65 -17.30
CA LEU A 566 42.01 -9.88 -18.25
C LEU A 566 42.79 -9.73 -19.56
N ILE A 567 42.12 -10.04 -20.67
CA ILE A 567 42.59 -9.70 -22.02
C ILE A 567 41.65 -8.63 -22.54
N ILE A 568 42.10 -7.37 -22.45
CA ILE A 568 41.33 -6.21 -22.87
C ILE A 568 41.76 -5.83 -24.28
N HIS A 569 40.81 -5.77 -25.20
CA HIS A 569 41.07 -5.29 -26.56
C HIS A 569 40.24 -4.06 -26.91
N ALA A 570 40.94 -3.06 -27.44
CA ALA A 570 40.37 -1.78 -27.85
C ALA A 570 40.85 -1.42 -29.26
N ASP A 571 40.22 -2.03 -30.26
CA ASP A 571 40.54 -1.84 -31.69
C ASP A 571 39.62 -0.83 -32.40
N ASP A 572 38.91 0.03 -31.66
CA ASP A 572 38.30 1.25 -32.21
C ASP A 572 39.06 2.51 -31.77
N TYR A 573 39.73 3.17 -32.72
CA TYR A 573 40.44 4.43 -32.46
C TYR A 573 39.52 5.68 -32.42
N LEU A 574 38.23 5.54 -32.73
CA LEU A 574 37.24 6.62 -32.70
C LEU A 574 36.55 6.74 -31.34
N GLN A 575 36.40 5.63 -30.61
CA GLN A 575 35.73 5.58 -29.32
C GLN A 575 36.66 4.95 -28.29
N GLN A 576 37.08 5.74 -27.31
CA GLN A 576 38.01 5.30 -26.28
C GLN A 576 37.29 5.29 -24.93
N LYS A 577 37.31 4.15 -24.25
CA LYS A 577 36.49 3.89 -23.06
C LYS A 577 37.32 3.68 -21.78
N ALA A 578 38.63 3.47 -21.93
CA ALA A 578 39.57 3.18 -20.85
C ALA A 578 39.54 4.14 -19.64
N ASN A 579 39.28 5.43 -19.85
CA ASN A 579 39.21 6.41 -18.77
C ASN A 579 38.09 6.13 -17.74
N THR A 580 37.03 5.40 -18.12
CA THR A 580 35.88 5.17 -17.23
C THR A 580 36.17 4.12 -16.16
N TYR A 581 37.11 3.20 -16.40
CA TYR A 581 37.36 2.05 -15.53
C TYR A 581 38.84 1.89 -15.11
N ILE A 582 39.75 2.77 -15.54
CA ILE A 582 41.19 2.67 -15.24
C ILE A 582 41.52 2.60 -13.73
N ASN A 583 40.73 3.27 -12.89
CA ASN A 583 40.91 3.23 -11.43
C ASN A 583 40.54 1.87 -10.84
N ASP A 584 39.52 1.22 -11.38
CA ASP A 584 39.13 -0.13 -10.96
C ASP A 584 40.10 -1.17 -11.49
N LEU A 585 40.62 -0.98 -12.72
CA LEU A 585 41.70 -1.79 -13.25
C LEU A 585 42.96 -1.68 -12.38
N TYR A 586 43.28 -0.47 -11.89
CA TYR A 586 44.38 -0.27 -10.97
C TYR A 586 44.20 -1.06 -9.67
N LYS A 587 43.01 -1.00 -9.05
CA LYS A 587 42.68 -1.78 -7.85
C LYS A 587 42.80 -3.29 -8.10
N TYR A 588 42.28 -3.78 -9.22
CA TYR A 588 42.38 -5.18 -9.60
C TYR A 588 43.82 -5.67 -9.72
N ILE A 589 44.70 -4.87 -10.32
CA ILE A 589 46.14 -5.18 -10.39
C ILE A 589 46.77 -5.17 -9.00
N GLN A 590 46.36 -4.25 -8.10
CA GLN A 590 46.84 -4.25 -6.71
C GLN A 590 46.41 -5.50 -5.93
N PHE A 591 45.27 -6.10 -6.27
CA PHE A 591 44.84 -7.40 -5.74
C PHE A 591 45.59 -8.60 -6.36
N GLY A 592 46.47 -8.36 -7.34
CA GLY A 592 47.28 -9.40 -7.99
C GLY A 592 46.73 -9.87 -9.34
N GLY A 593 45.63 -9.27 -9.82
CA GLY A 593 45.07 -9.54 -11.14
C GLY A 593 46.07 -9.24 -12.26
N LYS A 594 45.96 -9.99 -13.36
CA LYS A 594 46.89 -9.88 -14.50
C LYS A 594 46.18 -9.31 -15.71
N VAL A 595 46.86 -8.47 -16.49
CA VAL A 595 46.22 -7.71 -17.58
C VAL A 595 47.07 -7.76 -18.83
N ILE A 596 46.46 -8.12 -19.95
CA ILE A 596 46.96 -7.88 -21.31
C ILE A 596 46.06 -6.83 -21.92
N PHE A 597 46.57 -5.63 -22.16
CA PHE A 597 45.82 -4.53 -22.76
C PHE A 597 46.37 -4.20 -24.15
N SER A 598 45.59 -4.43 -25.18
CA SER A 598 45.98 -4.20 -26.58
C SER A 598 44.97 -3.31 -27.28
N GLY A 599 45.46 -2.33 -28.05
CA GLY A 599 44.54 -1.49 -28.79
C GLY A 599 45.21 -0.32 -29.48
N TRP A 600 44.40 0.49 -30.13
CA TRP A 600 44.86 1.75 -30.71
C TRP A 600 44.74 2.89 -29.72
N GLU A 601 45.78 3.73 -29.68
CA GLU A 601 45.74 5.01 -28.98
C GLU A 601 45.31 4.87 -27.50
N LEU A 602 45.71 3.78 -26.84
CA LEU A 602 45.28 3.39 -25.49
C LEU A 602 45.56 4.50 -24.47
N ILE A 603 46.74 5.11 -24.55
CA ILE A 603 47.13 6.17 -23.61
C ILE A 603 46.26 7.41 -23.80
N LYS A 604 46.03 7.83 -25.05
CA LYS A 604 45.07 8.91 -25.35
C LYS A 604 43.67 8.57 -24.82
N GLY A 605 43.26 7.30 -24.88
CA GLY A 605 41.99 6.85 -24.33
C GLY A 605 41.81 7.02 -22.83
N ILE A 606 42.92 7.10 -22.09
CA ILE A 606 42.91 7.30 -20.65
C ILE A 606 43.03 8.79 -20.30
N VAL A 607 43.86 9.56 -21.02
CA VAL A 607 44.24 10.94 -20.61
C VAL A 607 43.70 12.06 -21.51
N GLY A 608 42.97 11.75 -22.58
CA GLY A 608 42.38 12.73 -23.50
C GLY A 608 43.34 13.19 -24.60
N ASN A 609 42.96 14.18 -25.43
CA ASN A 609 43.70 14.61 -26.63
C ASN A 609 44.90 15.53 -26.30
N ASN A 610 46.15 15.17 -26.71
CA ASN A 610 47.32 16.03 -27.02
C ASN A 610 48.67 15.26 -26.87
N TYR A 611 49.22 14.70 -27.94
CA TYR A 611 50.57 14.11 -27.91
C TYR A 611 51.67 15.18 -28.05
N PRO A 612 52.88 14.96 -27.51
CA PRO A 612 53.24 13.85 -26.64
C PRO A 612 52.73 14.00 -25.20
N TYR A 613 52.47 12.87 -24.54
CA TYR A 613 52.08 12.84 -23.13
C TYR A 613 53.27 12.56 -22.24
N TYR A 614 53.33 13.23 -21.09
CA TYR A 614 54.35 13.06 -20.06
C TYR A 614 53.71 12.66 -18.73
N PHE A 615 54.19 11.57 -18.14
CA PHE A 615 53.65 11.01 -16.90
C PHE A 615 54.70 11.02 -15.79
N GLY A 616 54.47 11.85 -14.78
CA GLY A 616 55.27 11.85 -13.54
C GLY A 616 55.21 10.49 -12.83
N GLN A 617 56.16 10.24 -11.92
CA GLN A 617 56.34 8.94 -11.26
C GLN A 617 55.09 8.45 -10.48
N ASN A 618 54.25 9.38 -10.00
CA ASN A 618 53.03 9.07 -9.26
C ASN A 618 51.77 9.01 -10.14
N HIS A 619 51.88 9.22 -11.45
CA HIS A 619 50.73 9.17 -12.34
C HIS A 619 50.29 7.70 -12.57
N PRO A 620 48.98 7.39 -12.57
CA PRO A 620 48.48 6.01 -12.73
C PRO A 620 49.07 5.27 -13.94
N ILE A 621 49.19 5.93 -15.10
CA ILE A 621 49.83 5.33 -16.29
C ILE A 621 51.28 4.88 -16.03
N ASN A 622 52.08 5.66 -15.31
CA ASN A 622 53.46 5.30 -15.00
C ASN A 622 53.50 4.21 -13.90
N GLN A 623 52.57 4.26 -12.95
CA GLN A 623 52.42 3.24 -11.91
C GLN A 623 51.96 1.89 -12.46
N ILE A 624 51.00 1.87 -13.38
CA ILE A 624 50.42 0.66 -13.97
C ILE A 624 51.32 0.11 -15.08
N PHE A 625 51.66 0.94 -16.06
CA PHE A 625 52.30 0.50 -17.30
C PHE A 625 53.81 0.78 -17.36
N GLY A 626 54.35 1.61 -16.46
CA GLY A 626 55.76 2.02 -16.51
C GLY A 626 56.11 2.94 -17.68
N ILE A 627 55.10 3.64 -18.22
CA ILE A 627 55.26 4.58 -19.32
C ILE A 627 55.44 5.99 -18.71
N LYS A 628 56.59 6.62 -18.98
CA LYS A 628 56.83 8.04 -18.63
C LYS A 628 56.54 8.98 -19.80
N GLU A 629 56.78 8.47 -21.01
CA GLU A 629 56.70 9.11 -22.32
C GLU A 629 55.70 8.45 -23.27
N CYS A 630 54.70 9.11 -23.88
CA CYS A 630 53.94 8.50 -24.98
C CYS A 630 53.84 9.41 -26.22
N TYR A 631 54.13 8.83 -27.38
CA TYR A 631 54.20 9.49 -28.68
C TYR A 631 53.33 8.80 -29.74
N LYS A 632 52.82 9.60 -30.68
CA LYS A 632 52.13 9.13 -31.89
C LYS A 632 52.29 10.15 -33.01
N SER A 633 52.50 9.67 -34.25
CA SER A 633 52.56 10.50 -35.46
C SER A 633 51.45 10.10 -36.44
N PRO A 634 50.88 11.06 -37.20
CA PRO A 634 49.99 10.76 -38.31
C PRO A 634 50.68 10.04 -39.49
N ASN A 635 52.02 10.12 -39.58
CA ASN A 635 52.82 9.47 -40.62
C ASN A 635 53.34 8.08 -40.23
N ASN A 636 52.78 7.47 -39.18
CA ASN A 636 53.13 6.11 -38.77
C ASN A 636 53.02 5.14 -39.97
N ASP A 637 53.89 4.13 -40.02
CA ASP A 637 53.87 3.08 -41.04
C ASP A 637 54.31 1.70 -40.49
N PHE A 638 53.76 1.32 -39.34
CA PHE A 638 54.09 0.09 -38.63
C PHE A 638 53.86 -1.17 -39.48
N ILE A 639 54.88 -2.03 -39.60
CA ILE A 639 54.79 -3.30 -40.34
C ILE A 639 54.91 -4.53 -39.45
N LYS A 640 55.65 -4.44 -38.34
CA LYS A 640 55.70 -5.47 -37.31
C LYS A 640 56.18 -4.93 -35.98
N GLY A 641 55.86 -5.66 -34.91
CA GLY A 641 56.57 -5.55 -33.64
C GLY A 641 57.74 -6.51 -33.64
N ILE A 642 58.96 -6.00 -33.46
CA ILE A 642 60.16 -6.84 -33.30
C ILE A 642 60.18 -7.35 -31.86
N GLY A 643 60.07 -8.67 -31.71
CA GLY A 643 60.01 -9.31 -30.40
C GLY A 643 61.34 -9.24 -29.67
N LEU A 644 61.28 -8.98 -28.36
CA LEU A 644 62.42 -9.06 -27.43
C LEU A 644 62.16 -10.16 -26.40
N PHE A 645 63.19 -10.65 -25.69
CA PHE A 645 63.02 -11.59 -24.57
C PHE A 645 62.17 -12.84 -24.91
N ASP A 646 62.45 -13.45 -26.05
CA ASP A 646 61.77 -14.64 -26.61
C ASP A 646 60.29 -14.43 -26.98
N TYR A 647 59.82 -13.19 -27.01
CA TYR A 647 58.55 -12.87 -27.65
C TYR A 647 58.68 -13.01 -29.19
N PRO A 648 57.66 -13.56 -29.89
CA PRO A 648 57.71 -13.76 -31.33
C PRO A 648 57.51 -12.45 -32.08
N ASP A 649 58.11 -12.27 -33.26
CA ASP A 649 57.79 -11.12 -34.11
C ASP A 649 56.29 -11.08 -34.46
N LEU A 650 55.66 -9.91 -34.29
CA LEU A 650 54.24 -9.70 -34.54
C LEU A 650 54.02 -9.00 -35.88
N TYR A 651 53.83 -9.79 -36.93
CA TYR A 651 53.62 -9.29 -38.29
C TYR A 651 52.19 -8.78 -38.50
N VAL A 652 52.06 -7.60 -39.11
CA VAL A 652 50.76 -7.07 -39.54
C VAL A 652 50.10 -7.99 -40.57
N ASN A 653 48.80 -8.23 -40.41
CA ASN A 653 47.98 -8.94 -41.38
C ASN A 653 47.34 -7.94 -42.36
N ALA A 654 47.98 -7.77 -43.52
CA ALA A 654 47.52 -6.85 -44.55
C ALA A 654 46.09 -7.13 -45.06
N GLN A 655 45.56 -8.35 -44.92
CA GLN A 655 44.19 -8.69 -45.36
C GLN A 655 43.12 -8.09 -44.43
N LYS A 656 43.46 -7.83 -43.17
CA LYS A 656 42.55 -7.20 -42.20
C LYS A 656 42.53 -5.68 -42.32
N LEU A 657 43.38 -5.10 -43.17
CA LEU A 657 43.51 -3.65 -43.32
C LEU A 657 42.87 -3.14 -44.62
N PRO A 658 42.36 -1.89 -44.62
CA PRO A 658 41.90 -1.24 -45.84
C PRO A 658 43.01 -1.17 -46.90
N SER A 659 42.63 -1.17 -48.18
CA SER A 659 43.59 -1.10 -49.30
C SER A 659 44.49 0.13 -49.27
N PHE A 660 43.97 1.29 -48.83
CA PHE A 660 44.75 2.53 -48.67
C PHE A 660 45.90 2.37 -47.67
N ALA A 661 45.82 1.38 -46.77
CA ALA A 661 46.86 1.14 -45.79
C ALA A 661 48.10 0.49 -46.37
N ASN A 662 48.00 -0.14 -47.55
CA ASN A 662 49.10 -0.80 -48.23
C ASN A 662 49.88 -1.75 -47.28
N GLY A 663 49.13 -2.51 -46.47
CA GLY A 663 49.68 -3.49 -45.52
C GLY A 663 50.32 -2.92 -44.25
N ARG A 664 50.14 -1.63 -43.95
CA ARG A 664 50.75 -0.95 -42.79
C ARG A 664 49.69 -0.56 -41.76
N LEU A 665 49.98 -0.72 -40.48
CA LEU A 665 49.06 -0.39 -39.40
C LEU A 665 49.30 1.03 -38.90
N TYR A 666 48.31 1.92 -39.05
CA TYR A 666 48.43 3.31 -38.59
C TYR A 666 48.18 3.47 -37.08
N ARG A 667 48.50 4.66 -36.53
CA ARG A 667 48.13 5.11 -35.16
C ARG A 667 48.65 4.27 -33.99
N VAL A 668 49.67 3.47 -34.22
CA VAL A 668 50.44 2.76 -33.18
C VAL A 668 51.19 3.77 -32.32
N GLU A 669 51.04 3.66 -31.01
CA GLU A 669 51.75 4.47 -30.03
C GLU A 669 53.16 3.92 -29.80
N SER A 670 54.14 4.82 -29.61
CA SER A 670 55.47 4.48 -29.11
C SER A 670 55.68 5.08 -27.73
N TYR A 671 56.54 4.42 -26.94
CA TYR A 671 56.69 4.68 -25.53
C TYR A 671 58.15 4.97 -25.16
N ASN A 672 58.32 5.89 -24.21
CA ASN A 672 59.52 5.99 -23.42
C ASN A 672 59.21 5.41 -22.03
N LEU A 673 59.94 4.37 -21.65
CA LEU A 673 59.68 3.61 -20.44
C LEU A 673 60.51 4.14 -19.27
N SER A 674 59.98 3.99 -18.05
CA SER A 674 60.68 4.29 -16.80
C SER A 674 61.16 2.99 -16.14
N ASN A 675 60.21 2.20 -15.64
CA ASN A 675 60.41 0.99 -14.85
C ASN A 675 59.58 -0.17 -15.41
N SER A 676 59.59 -0.37 -16.73
CA SER A 676 58.97 -1.50 -17.40
C SER A 676 59.89 -2.04 -18.50
N LEU A 677 59.71 -3.32 -18.85
CA LEU A 677 60.48 -4.01 -19.87
C LEU A 677 59.89 -3.72 -21.25
N PRO A 678 60.66 -3.21 -22.22
CA PRO A 678 60.21 -3.13 -23.61
C PRO A 678 60.13 -4.55 -24.19
N ILE A 679 58.95 -5.01 -24.58
CA ILE A 679 58.77 -6.37 -25.14
C ILE A 679 58.64 -6.37 -26.67
N TYR A 680 58.28 -5.22 -27.26
CA TYR A 680 58.28 -5.02 -28.70
C TYR A 680 58.88 -3.68 -29.09
N LEU A 681 59.71 -3.70 -30.13
CA LEU A 681 60.17 -2.51 -30.83
C LEU A 681 59.36 -2.30 -32.11
N PHE A 682 59.10 -1.05 -32.44
CA PHE A 682 58.39 -0.64 -33.65
C PHE A 682 59.30 -0.79 -34.86
N ASP A 683 58.86 -1.56 -35.86
CA ASP A 683 59.47 -1.64 -37.20
C ASP A 683 58.69 -0.74 -38.18
N SER A 684 59.36 0.30 -38.67
CA SER A 684 58.84 1.33 -39.57
C SER A 684 59.17 0.97 -41.01
N TYR A 685 58.14 0.93 -41.87
CA TYR A 685 58.33 0.66 -43.29
C TYR A 685 59.33 1.62 -43.98
N SER A 686 59.32 2.90 -43.59
CA SER A 686 60.20 3.95 -44.10
C SER A 686 61.49 4.12 -43.31
N ASN A 687 61.71 3.34 -42.24
CA ASN A 687 62.77 3.53 -41.26
C ASN A 687 62.74 4.94 -40.63
N ASP A 688 61.55 5.46 -40.28
CA ASP A 688 61.42 6.76 -39.61
C ASP A 688 62.14 6.72 -38.25
N PRO A 689 63.19 7.53 -38.03
CA PRO A 689 63.98 7.49 -36.80
C PRO A 689 63.18 7.89 -35.53
N GLN A 690 61.99 8.47 -35.68
CA GLN A 690 61.09 8.73 -34.56
C GLN A 690 60.42 7.47 -34.03
N PHE A 691 60.27 6.43 -34.85
CA PHE A 691 59.57 5.19 -34.51
C PHE A 691 60.46 3.96 -34.58
N GLU A 692 61.34 3.88 -35.57
CA GLU A 692 62.21 2.73 -35.80
C GLU A 692 63.00 2.37 -34.54
N GLY A 693 62.83 1.14 -34.07
CA GLY A 693 63.49 0.63 -32.87
C GLY A 693 63.02 1.24 -31.55
N LYS A 694 61.94 2.03 -31.53
CA LYS A 694 61.34 2.55 -30.29
C LYS A 694 60.39 1.52 -29.68
N PRO A 695 60.27 1.43 -28.34
CA PRO A 695 59.28 0.56 -27.71
C PRO A 695 57.86 0.91 -28.15
N CYS A 696 57.08 -0.09 -28.55
CA CYS A 696 55.64 0.02 -28.81
C CYS A 696 54.79 -0.92 -27.95
N ALA A 697 55.45 -1.67 -27.06
CA ALA A 697 54.82 -2.48 -26.04
C ALA A 697 55.73 -2.63 -24.83
N SER A 698 55.14 -2.79 -23.66
CA SER A 698 55.89 -3.02 -22.43
C SER A 698 55.22 -4.03 -21.51
N LYS A 699 56.04 -4.73 -20.73
CA LYS A 699 55.61 -5.55 -19.61
C LYS A 699 56.10 -4.93 -18.30
N LYS A 700 55.21 -4.80 -17.33
CA LYS A 700 55.51 -4.42 -15.96
C LYS A 700 54.75 -5.34 -15.01
N ASP A 701 55.47 -6.13 -14.23
CA ASP A 701 54.90 -7.07 -13.29
C ASP A 701 53.81 -7.95 -13.97
N ASN A 702 52.55 -7.85 -13.52
CA ASN A 702 51.40 -8.57 -14.03
C ASN A 702 50.67 -7.88 -15.20
N VAL A 703 51.27 -6.86 -15.80
CA VAL A 703 50.64 -6.04 -16.84
C VAL A 703 51.46 -6.04 -18.12
N ILE A 704 50.81 -6.33 -19.24
CA ILE A 704 51.33 -6.16 -20.59
C ILE A 704 50.46 -5.13 -21.32
N ILE A 705 51.08 -4.11 -21.91
CA ILE A 705 50.41 -3.15 -22.77
C ILE A 705 51.02 -3.18 -24.17
N LEU A 706 50.16 -3.24 -25.19
CA LEU A 706 50.50 -3.19 -26.60
C LEU A 706 49.88 -1.92 -27.19
N GLY A 707 50.70 -1.00 -27.69
CA GLY A 707 50.25 0.24 -28.36
C GLY A 707 49.62 0.03 -29.73
N PHE A 708 49.32 -1.23 -30.07
CA PHE A 708 48.65 -1.65 -31.29
C PHE A 708 47.67 -2.80 -30.99
N PRO A 709 46.57 -2.91 -31.75
CA PRO A 709 45.58 -3.96 -31.62
C PRO A 709 46.06 -5.32 -32.16
N LEU A 710 45.92 -6.38 -31.34
CA LEU A 710 46.27 -7.76 -31.74
C LEU A 710 45.42 -8.28 -32.89
N TYR A 711 44.16 -7.84 -33.01
CA TYR A 711 43.28 -8.25 -34.11
C TYR A 711 43.95 -8.08 -35.48
N PHE A 712 44.74 -7.03 -35.70
CA PHE A 712 45.39 -6.75 -36.98
C PHE A 712 46.74 -7.46 -37.18
N ILE A 713 47.14 -8.32 -36.25
CA ILE A 713 48.34 -9.15 -36.35
C ILE A 713 47.98 -10.50 -36.96
N LYS A 714 48.93 -11.16 -37.62
CA LYS A 714 48.75 -12.54 -38.10
C LYS A 714 48.41 -13.46 -36.92
N THR A 715 47.33 -14.23 -37.07
CA THR A 715 46.75 -15.05 -35.99
C THR A 715 47.76 -15.97 -35.30
N GLN A 716 48.62 -16.63 -36.06
CA GLN A 716 49.63 -17.52 -35.49
C GLN A 716 50.63 -16.77 -34.58
N ASN A 717 51.09 -15.59 -34.99
CA ASN A 717 52.00 -14.77 -34.18
C ASN A 717 51.31 -14.22 -32.93
N ALA A 718 50.05 -13.80 -33.05
CA ALA A 718 49.25 -13.37 -31.91
C ALA A 718 49.01 -14.51 -30.91
N LYS A 719 48.76 -15.74 -31.38
CA LYS A 719 48.59 -16.94 -30.54
C LYS A 719 49.88 -17.27 -29.78
N GLU A 720 51.02 -17.25 -30.47
CA GLU A 720 52.34 -17.45 -29.84
C GLU A 720 52.64 -16.37 -28.79
N PHE A 721 52.26 -15.11 -29.06
CA PHE A 721 52.39 -14.03 -28.09
C PHE A 721 51.53 -14.24 -26.85
N ILE A 722 50.23 -14.55 -27.01
CA ILE A 722 49.35 -14.78 -25.85
C ILE A 722 49.88 -15.96 -25.04
N HIS A 723 50.29 -17.05 -25.68
CA HIS A 723 50.87 -18.20 -24.98
C HIS A 723 52.13 -17.81 -24.19
N LYS A 724 53.06 -17.04 -24.77
CA LYS A 724 54.24 -16.53 -24.06
C LYS A 724 53.87 -15.58 -22.93
N ALA A 725 52.88 -14.71 -23.11
CA ALA A 725 52.37 -13.82 -22.07
C ALA A 725 51.80 -14.61 -20.87
N LEU A 726 51.03 -15.67 -21.13
CA LEU A 726 50.47 -16.55 -20.10
C LEU A 726 51.56 -17.34 -19.36
N ILE A 727 52.63 -17.78 -20.04
CA ILE A 727 53.83 -18.36 -19.40
C ILE A 727 54.48 -17.32 -18.47
N ASP A 728 54.65 -16.10 -18.96
CA ASP A 728 55.27 -15.00 -18.22
C ASP A 728 54.48 -14.54 -16.99
N PHE A 729 53.19 -14.85 -16.98
CA PHE A 729 52.26 -14.70 -15.88
C PHE A 729 52.20 -15.94 -14.97
N GLY A 730 52.92 -17.02 -15.30
CA GLY A 730 52.94 -18.27 -14.55
C GLY A 730 51.68 -19.12 -14.68
N TYR A 731 50.77 -18.78 -15.59
CA TYR A 731 49.44 -19.39 -15.70
C TYR A 731 49.48 -20.78 -16.34
N ILE A 732 50.27 -20.96 -17.41
CA ILE A 732 50.40 -22.24 -18.10
C ILE A 732 51.01 -23.31 -17.18
N GLU A 733 52.07 -22.96 -16.43
CA GLU A 733 52.69 -23.88 -15.47
C GLU A 733 51.74 -24.29 -14.33
N ALA A 734 50.81 -23.40 -13.95
CA ALA A 734 49.80 -23.69 -12.94
C ALA A 734 48.78 -24.72 -13.45
N ILE A 735 48.27 -24.53 -14.68
CA ILE A 735 47.33 -25.45 -15.33
C ILE A 735 47.97 -26.84 -15.52
N GLU A 736 49.21 -26.90 -16.03
CA GLU A 736 49.89 -28.17 -16.26
C GLU A 736 50.13 -28.94 -14.95
N LYS A 737 50.48 -28.24 -13.86
CA LYS A 737 50.61 -28.84 -12.52
C LYS A 737 49.28 -29.36 -12.00
N GLU A 738 48.18 -28.67 -12.23
CA GLU A 738 46.84 -29.08 -11.79
C GLU A 738 46.34 -30.32 -12.56
N ILE A 739 46.55 -30.37 -13.87
CA ILE A 739 46.27 -31.55 -14.71
C ILE A 739 47.11 -32.76 -14.27
N SER A 740 48.37 -32.54 -13.84
CA SER A 740 49.24 -33.60 -13.34
C SER A 740 48.90 -34.11 -11.93
N ARG A 741 48.18 -33.31 -11.12
CA ARG A 741 47.69 -33.70 -9.78
C ARG A 741 46.36 -34.46 -9.84
N ASN A 742 45.58 -34.26 -10.90
CA ASN A 742 44.28 -34.90 -11.13
C ASN A 742 44.36 -36.17 -12.01
N LYS A 743 45.56 -36.54 -12.48
CA LYS A 743 45.88 -37.84 -13.09
C LYS A 743 46.62 -38.71 -12.09
#